data_AF-A0A529X1L7-F1
#
_entry.id   AF-A0A529X1L7-F1
#
_cell.length_a   1.000
_cell.length_b   1.000
_cell.length_c   1.000
_cell.angle_alpha   90.00
_cell.angle_beta   90.00
_cell.angle_gamma   90.00
#
_symmetry.space_group_name_H-M   'P 1'
#
loop_
_entity.id
_entity.type
_entity.pdbx_description
1 polymer ?
#
loop_
_entity_poly.entity_id
_entity_poly.type
_entity_poly.pdbx_seq_one_letter_code
_entity_poly.pdbx_strand_id
1 'polypeptide(L)'
;MSGIGHASQDRSLSAAHRWRPILANLSAGICALAVVLYQSWFMPFFLPFFMGRDEFARLVFHALYGSVLIVSFAVLVVRRDVRKAIVPLAIAAAMAVAPVALHPVGIVAKCYLITLFLGGAAIVTMLASSPATVLRLSASATALSAVICFLDLCFANGFTNTPGRAAGLAINPNVAAAGLLLGAAASYGAVAQKWRASFLVLVGAALLATLSRSTLLAAFAAVAAPIAVRLWQRFRDGRQFQIDLRDWARAIAVAFALLVAIGIASLTNNYFRVAVGESLGGVLSLNRALNEASAAVDTPLTAASPPRPGTLPPTTPAASFHADPPGNAVNAPSSRQPEARTLESGGPASPKAPSDTGAMPVPASNAMPSSASSSNSGQSQSANKMQALGQRLTDEGVRNSISARALFLERGLLAYREGGFFGRGLEEAQALAPHNSFVLFAIAFGHLGWLIPIGLVGFAFCFVRDARDLPLGVAVLGVMLTSHDVLLTPSLFLPVALGIGGMLAVKVEPAQNQRTGWSFAAGTVGGAALFVAGCVAILALTPQLSGGRLQNEAMFTSRGGYGARLPAPSFPGLFQFDDLPASQASYLREDGTPLRRVNWSAHSWPAVRQGEYTFRQRDTVLFAATDISDPRQNGRTYEVAVPLAVSALCFIVLGTILAWSIATAAACRGCLPRAD
;
A
#
# COMPACT_ATOMS: atom_id res chain seq x y z
N MET A 1 -77.19 3.56 -16.50
CA MET A 1 -76.89 4.31 -15.27
C MET A 1 -75.71 3.65 -14.58
N SER A 2 -74.60 4.38 -14.55
CA SER A 2 -73.27 3.97 -14.10
C SER A 2 -73.09 4.14 -12.60
N GLY A 3 -72.20 3.32 -12.03
CA GLY A 3 -71.22 3.82 -11.06
C GLY A 3 -71.55 3.57 -9.59
N ILE A 4 -71.14 2.40 -9.09
CA ILE A 4 -70.78 2.23 -7.68
C ILE A 4 -69.26 2.20 -7.63
N GLY A 5 -68.69 3.22 -6.99
CA GLY A 5 -67.26 3.50 -6.97
C GLY A 5 -66.46 2.50 -6.13
N HIS A 6 -65.53 1.82 -6.78
CA HIS A 6 -64.31 1.32 -6.14
C HIS A 6 -63.26 2.43 -6.14
N ALA A 7 -63.38 3.35 -5.20
CA ALA A 7 -62.38 4.39 -4.95
C ALA A 7 -62.02 4.42 -3.46
N SER A 8 -61.44 3.32 -2.95
CA SER A 8 -60.89 3.30 -1.59
C SER A 8 -59.73 2.31 -1.37
N GLN A 9 -59.17 1.70 -2.42
CA GLN A 9 -58.09 0.70 -2.29
C GLN A 9 -56.67 1.21 -2.59
N ASP A 10 -56.48 2.50 -2.94
CA ASP A 10 -55.16 3.04 -3.33
C ASP A 10 -54.40 3.78 -2.20
N ARG A 11 -54.99 3.98 -1.02
CA ARG A 11 -54.33 4.75 0.07
C ARG A 11 -53.32 3.96 0.91
N SER A 12 -53.10 2.67 0.63
CA SER A 12 -52.12 1.83 1.33
C SER A 12 -50.90 1.46 0.49
N LEU A 13 -50.63 2.20 -0.61
CA LEU A 13 -49.33 2.19 -1.28
C LEU A 13 -48.26 2.70 -0.30
N SER A 14 -47.73 1.73 0.45
CA SER A 14 -46.97 1.88 1.69
C SER A 14 -45.84 2.91 1.60
N ALA A 15 -45.57 3.62 2.72
CA ALA A 15 -44.42 4.51 2.86
C ALA A 15 -43.11 3.87 2.34
N ALA A 16 -42.95 2.55 2.48
CA ALA A 16 -41.81 1.78 1.97
C ALA A 16 -41.60 1.90 0.45
N HIS A 17 -42.68 2.05 -0.35
CA HIS A 17 -42.57 2.22 -1.80
C HIS A 17 -42.06 3.62 -2.18
N ARG A 18 -42.40 4.65 -1.38
CA ARG A 18 -41.91 6.03 -1.55
C ARG A 18 -40.41 6.17 -1.21
N TRP A 19 -39.92 5.44 -0.21
CA TRP A 19 -38.53 5.52 0.24
C TRP A 19 -37.53 4.76 -0.65
N ARG A 20 -37.97 3.71 -1.36
CA ARG A 20 -37.11 2.90 -2.25
C ARG A 20 -36.32 3.73 -3.28
N PRO A 21 -36.92 4.60 -4.10
CA PRO A 21 -36.17 5.38 -5.11
C PRO A 21 -35.22 6.40 -4.47
N ILE A 22 -35.58 6.97 -3.31
CA ILE A 22 -34.72 7.93 -2.59
C ILE A 22 -33.47 7.20 -2.06
N LEU A 23 -33.66 6.05 -1.42
CA LEU A 23 -32.57 5.24 -0.90
C LEU A 23 -31.68 4.68 -2.02
N ALA A 24 -32.24 4.32 -3.17
CA ALA A 24 -31.44 3.88 -4.33
C ALA A 24 -30.52 5.00 -4.84
N ASN A 25 -31.02 6.24 -4.93
CA ASN A 25 -30.23 7.40 -5.36
C ASN A 25 -29.14 7.75 -4.33
N LEU A 26 -29.48 7.81 -3.04
CA LEU A 26 -28.50 8.04 -1.96
C LEU A 26 -27.42 6.96 -1.95
N SER A 27 -27.82 5.69 -2.07
CA SER A 27 -26.89 4.55 -2.12
C SER A 27 -25.97 4.62 -3.32
N ALA A 28 -26.46 5.04 -4.49
CA ALA A 28 -25.64 5.23 -5.68
C ALA A 28 -24.58 6.32 -5.49
N GLY A 29 -24.97 7.48 -4.96
CA GLY A 29 -24.04 8.59 -4.70
C GLY A 29 -22.99 8.23 -3.65
N ILE A 30 -23.41 7.62 -2.54
CA ILE A 30 -22.50 7.21 -1.45
C ILE A 30 -21.57 6.09 -1.88
N CYS A 31 -22.07 5.09 -2.62
CA CYS A 31 -21.23 4.01 -3.14
C CYS A 31 -20.20 4.55 -4.14
N ALA A 32 -20.61 5.46 -5.04
CA ALA A 32 -19.67 6.13 -5.94
C ALA A 32 -18.60 6.90 -5.18
N LEU A 33 -19.00 7.68 -4.17
CA LEU A 33 -18.11 8.45 -3.32
C LEU A 33 -17.10 7.53 -2.60
N ALA A 34 -17.56 6.41 -2.05
CA ALA A 34 -16.69 5.44 -1.38
C ALA A 34 -15.68 4.81 -2.36
N VAL A 35 -16.10 4.45 -3.57
CA VAL A 35 -15.18 3.95 -4.62
C VAL A 35 -14.12 5.00 -4.93
N VAL A 36 -14.51 6.25 -5.19
CA VAL A 36 -13.54 7.31 -5.52
C VAL A 36 -12.57 7.59 -4.36
N LEU A 37 -13.07 7.70 -3.12
CA LEU A 37 -12.23 8.05 -1.99
C LEU A 37 -11.27 6.93 -1.57
N TYR A 38 -11.73 5.68 -1.56
CA TYR A 38 -10.94 4.57 -1.05
C TYR A 38 -10.20 3.82 -2.16
N GLN A 39 -10.84 3.47 -3.28
CA GLN A 39 -10.19 2.68 -4.32
C GLN A 39 -9.17 3.50 -5.14
N SER A 40 -9.37 4.81 -5.29
CA SER A 40 -8.38 5.71 -5.90
C SER A 40 -7.30 6.20 -4.91
N TRP A 41 -7.29 5.68 -3.68
CA TRP A 41 -6.30 5.99 -2.62
C TRP A 41 -6.31 7.43 -2.09
N PHE A 42 -7.37 8.21 -2.34
CA PHE A 42 -7.46 9.59 -1.88
C PHE A 42 -7.50 9.69 -0.35
N MET A 43 -8.34 8.87 0.29
CA MET A 43 -8.48 8.88 1.75
C MET A 43 -7.22 8.37 2.48
N PRO A 44 -6.60 7.24 2.10
CA PRO A 44 -5.31 6.83 2.65
C PRO A 44 -4.21 7.88 2.51
N PHE A 45 -4.13 8.55 1.35
CA PHE A 45 -3.13 9.59 1.11
C PHE A 45 -3.25 10.77 2.10
N PHE A 46 -4.48 11.16 2.46
CA PHE A 46 -4.74 12.21 3.44
C PHE A 46 -4.85 11.72 4.89
N LEU A 47 -4.73 10.42 5.15
CA LEU A 47 -4.89 9.88 6.50
C LEU A 47 -3.97 10.54 7.54
N PRO A 48 -2.69 10.88 7.25
CA PRO A 48 -1.84 11.61 8.20
C PRO A 48 -2.39 12.99 8.57
N PHE A 49 -3.08 13.67 7.65
CA PHE A 49 -3.74 14.95 7.92
C PHE A 49 -4.94 14.77 8.85
N PHE A 50 -5.78 13.78 8.58
CA PHE A 50 -6.98 13.49 9.38
C PHE A 50 -6.68 12.91 10.76
N MET A 51 -5.57 12.20 10.93
CA MET A 51 -5.12 11.66 12.23
C MET A 51 -4.24 12.63 13.01
N GLY A 52 -4.00 13.82 12.47
CA GLY A 52 -3.24 14.88 13.12
C GLY A 52 -3.97 15.54 14.30
N ARG A 53 -3.37 16.63 14.81
CA ARG A 53 -3.90 17.38 15.97
C ARG A 53 -5.28 18.02 15.74
N ASP A 54 -5.68 18.22 14.48
CA ASP A 54 -6.93 18.93 14.16
C ASP A 54 -8.19 18.10 14.43
N GLU A 55 -8.89 18.42 15.51
CA GLU A 55 -10.17 17.80 15.91
C GLU A 55 -11.25 17.92 14.81
N PHE A 56 -11.25 19.01 14.05
CA PHE A 56 -12.21 19.22 12.96
C PHE A 56 -12.03 18.21 11.82
N ALA A 57 -10.77 17.92 11.43
CA ALA A 57 -10.48 16.94 10.40
C ALA A 57 -10.97 15.55 10.82
N ARG A 58 -10.72 15.17 12.09
CA ARG A 58 -11.24 13.92 12.66
C ARG A 58 -12.77 13.86 12.62
N LEU A 59 -13.46 14.94 12.98
CA LEU A 59 -14.93 15.02 12.92
C LEU A 59 -15.45 14.78 11.49
N VAL A 60 -14.87 15.43 10.48
CA VAL A 60 -15.27 15.27 9.07
C VAL A 60 -15.12 13.81 8.61
N PHE A 61 -14.01 13.16 8.97
CA PHE A 61 -13.78 11.76 8.66
C PHE A 61 -14.84 10.85 9.29
N HIS A 62 -15.17 11.06 10.57
CA HIS A 62 -16.18 10.27 11.28
C HIS A 62 -17.59 10.52 10.75
N ALA A 63 -17.91 11.76 10.37
CA ALA A 63 -19.20 12.11 9.78
C ALA A 63 -19.41 11.44 8.41
N LEU A 64 -18.38 11.43 7.56
CA LEU A 64 -18.40 10.73 6.27
C LEU A 64 -18.70 9.23 6.48
N TYR A 65 -17.94 8.58 7.35
CA TYR A 65 -18.12 7.17 7.66
C TYR A 65 -19.50 6.88 8.28
N GLY A 66 -19.94 7.69 9.25
CA GLY A 66 -21.26 7.57 9.88
C GLY A 66 -22.40 7.68 8.86
N SER A 67 -22.30 8.60 7.89
CA SER A 67 -23.32 8.73 6.83
C SER A 67 -23.47 7.47 5.97
N VAL A 68 -22.35 6.81 5.63
CA VAL A 68 -22.33 5.58 4.84
C VAL A 68 -23.04 4.45 5.60
N LEU A 69 -22.80 4.35 6.91
CA LEU A 69 -23.45 3.36 7.77
C LEU A 69 -24.94 3.63 7.95
N ILE A 70 -25.33 4.88 8.19
CA ILE A 70 -26.75 5.26 8.38
C ILE A 70 -27.57 4.91 7.14
N VAL A 71 -27.08 5.24 5.94
CA VAL A 71 -27.78 4.90 4.70
C VAL A 71 -27.82 3.40 4.46
N SER A 72 -26.73 2.68 4.74
CA SER A 72 -26.70 1.21 4.63
C SER A 72 -27.70 0.54 5.57
N PHE A 73 -27.80 1.02 6.81
CA PHE A 73 -28.78 0.53 7.77
C PHE A 73 -30.22 0.81 7.29
N ALA A 74 -30.50 2.02 6.82
CA ALA A 74 -31.80 2.37 6.27
C ALA A 74 -32.19 1.47 5.08
N VAL A 75 -31.24 1.13 4.21
CA VAL A 75 -31.46 0.16 3.12
C VAL A 75 -31.84 -1.21 3.67
N LEU A 76 -31.12 -1.75 4.67
CA LEU A 76 -31.40 -3.06 5.25
C LEU A 76 -32.80 -3.13 5.93
N VAL A 77 -33.26 -2.02 6.49
CA VAL A 77 -34.61 -1.90 7.07
C VAL A 77 -35.68 -1.93 5.98
N VAL A 78 -35.49 -1.18 4.88
CA VAL A 78 -36.52 -0.98 3.83
C VAL A 78 -36.51 -2.08 2.76
N ARG A 79 -35.33 -2.61 2.38
CA ARG A 79 -35.16 -3.62 1.32
C ARG A 79 -34.94 -5.02 1.88
N ARG A 80 -36.03 -5.78 1.97
CA ARG A 80 -36.03 -7.18 2.45
C ARG A 80 -35.20 -8.12 1.57
N ASP A 81 -35.16 -7.87 0.28
CA ASP A 81 -34.42 -8.64 -0.71
C ASP A 81 -32.90 -8.46 -0.57
N VAL A 82 -32.43 -7.21 -0.41
CA VAL A 82 -31.02 -6.92 -0.08
C VAL A 82 -30.64 -7.53 1.27
N ARG A 83 -31.52 -7.39 2.28
CA ARG A 83 -31.31 -8.00 3.59
C ARG A 83 -31.12 -9.51 3.49
N LYS A 84 -32.01 -10.22 2.77
CA LYS A 84 -31.91 -11.68 2.55
C LYS A 84 -30.61 -12.09 1.86
N ALA A 85 -30.16 -11.32 0.88
CA ALA A 85 -28.91 -11.60 0.16
C ALA A 85 -27.66 -11.48 1.07
N ILE A 86 -27.68 -10.55 2.03
CA ILE A 86 -26.53 -10.24 2.89
C ILE A 86 -26.49 -11.07 4.18
N VAL A 87 -27.60 -11.67 4.64
CA VAL A 87 -27.63 -12.48 5.88
C VAL A 87 -26.43 -13.43 6.06
N PRO A 88 -26.05 -14.30 5.10
CA PRO A 88 -24.93 -15.21 5.30
C PRO A 88 -23.60 -14.48 5.52
N LEU A 89 -23.40 -13.35 4.82
CA LEU A 89 -22.21 -12.52 4.99
C LEU A 89 -22.25 -11.76 6.33
N ALA A 90 -23.42 -11.31 6.77
CA ALA A 90 -23.59 -10.66 8.06
C ALA A 90 -23.29 -11.60 9.23
N ILE A 91 -23.69 -12.87 9.15
CA ILE A 91 -23.37 -13.89 10.15
C ILE A 91 -21.85 -14.10 10.21
N ALA A 92 -21.20 -14.26 9.05
CA ALA A 92 -19.75 -14.40 9.00
C ALA A 92 -19.01 -13.15 9.49
N ALA A 93 -19.50 -11.95 9.15
CA ALA A 93 -18.94 -10.70 9.65
C ALA A 93 -19.09 -10.59 11.17
N ALA A 94 -20.21 -11.01 11.75
CA ALA A 94 -20.38 -11.07 13.20
C ALA A 94 -19.36 -12.00 13.86
N MET A 95 -19.11 -13.17 13.26
CA MET A 95 -18.07 -14.10 13.71
C MET A 95 -16.65 -13.54 13.58
N ALA A 96 -16.41 -12.66 12.60
CA ALA A 96 -15.12 -11.99 12.41
C ALA A 96 -14.91 -10.81 13.38
N VAL A 97 -16.00 -10.15 13.79
CA VAL A 97 -15.96 -9.02 14.74
C VAL A 97 -15.89 -9.50 16.20
N ALA A 98 -16.56 -10.59 16.55
CA ALA A 98 -16.66 -11.07 17.93
C ALA A 98 -15.30 -11.28 18.63
N PRO A 99 -14.24 -11.84 17.99
CA PRO A 99 -12.94 -12.01 18.62
C PRO A 99 -12.25 -10.69 18.99
N VAL A 100 -12.60 -9.58 18.33
CA VAL A 100 -12.04 -8.25 18.65
C VAL A 100 -12.43 -7.81 20.06
N ALA A 101 -13.62 -8.21 20.54
CA ALA A 101 -14.11 -7.85 21.87
C ALA A 101 -13.34 -8.55 23.01
N LEU A 102 -12.54 -9.57 22.70
CA LEU A 102 -11.73 -10.31 23.66
C LEU A 102 -10.41 -9.60 24.02
N HIS A 103 -10.07 -8.52 23.29
CA HIS A 103 -8.80 -7.82 23.38
C HIS A 103 -9.01 -6.30 23.49
N PRO A 104 -8.04 -5.55 24.04
CA PRO A 104 -8.14 -4.10 24.07
C PRO A 104 -8.21 -3.52 22.65
N VAL A 105 -9.17 -2.63 22.41
CA VAL A 105 -9.40 -2.04 21.08
C VAL A 105 -8.44 -0.87 20.85
N GLY A 106 -7.29 -1.17 20.25
CA GLY A 106 -6.33 -0.17 19.80
C GLY A 106 -6.66 0.38 18.41
N ILE A 107 -5.68 1.08 17.81
CA ILE A 107 -5.84 1.73 16.50
C ILE A 107 -5.99 0.68 15.39
N VAL A 108 -5.26 -0.44 15.47
CA VAL A 108 -5.28 -1.49 14.44
C VAL A 108 -6.64 -2.19 14.45
N ALA A 109 -7.17 -2.53 15.63
CA ALA A 109 -8.52 -3.08 15.78
C ALA A 109 -9.59 -2.13 15.22
N LYS A 110 -9.47 -0.81 15.44
CA LYS A 110 -10.37 0.19 14.84
C LYS A 110 -10.29 0.18 13.31
N CYS A 111 -9.09 0.15 12.72
CA CYS A 111 -8.94 0.07 11.26
C CYS A 111 -9.55 -1.21 10.68
N TYR A 112 -9.39 -2.35 11.35
CA TYR A 112 -10.01 -3.61 10.97
C TYR A 112 -11.55 -3.53 10.99
N LEU A 113 -12.13 -3.02 12.07
CA LEU A 113 -13.59 -2.84 12.18
C LEU A 113 -14.11 -1.89 11.11
N ILE A 114 -13.46 -0.74 10.93
CA ILE A 114 -13.81 0.24 9.89
C ILE A 114 -13.82 -0.42 8.52
N THR A 115 -12.80 -1.22 8.21
CA THR A 115 -12.67 -1.95 6.95
C THR A 115 -13.83 -2.91 6.71
N LEU A 116 -14.15 -3.76 7.70
CA LEU A 116 -15.25 -4.72 7.60
C LEU A 116 -16.61 -4.03 7.40
N PHE A 117 -16.90 -3.03 8.22
CA PHE A 117 -18.16 -2.30 8.15
C PHE A 117 -18.28 -1.48 6.87
N LEU A 118 -17.20 -0.85 6.39
CA LEU A 118 -17.20 -0.13 5.12
C LEU A 118 -17.42 -1.09 3.94
N GLY A 119 -16.75 -2.25 3.93
CA GLY A 119 -16.94 -3.26 2.89
C GLY A 119 -18.37 -3.83 2.91
N GLY A 120 -18.93 -4.11 4.08
CA GLY A 120 -20.33 -4.51 4.23
C GLY A 120 -21.30 -3.44 3.72
N ALA A 121 -21.09 -2.18 4.11
CA ALA A 121 -21.87 -1.04 3.64
C ALA A 121 -21.77 -0.83 2.12
N ALA A 122 -20.58 -1.04 1.53
CA ALA A 122 -20.39 -0.98 0.09
C ALA A 122 -21.21 -2.06 -0.64
N ILE A 123 -21.26 -3.29 -0.11
CA ILE A 123 -22.11 -4.36 -0.66
C ILE A 123 -23.59 -3.97 -0.56
N VAL A 124 -24.05 -3.49 0.59
CA VAL A 124 -25.43 -3.04 0.80
C VAL A 124 -25.82 -1.94 -0.20
N THR A 125 -25.03 -0.87 -0.27
CA THR A 125 -25.33 0.29 -1.13
C THR A 125 -25.21 -0.04 -2.61
N MET A 126 -24.30 -0.93 -2.99
CA MET A 126 -24.19 -1.47 -4.35
C MET A 126 -25.44 -2.27 -4.73
N LEU A 127 -25.88 -3.21 -3.89
CA LEU A 127 -27.07 -4.03 -4.14
C LEU A 127 -28.36 -3.19 -4.14
N ALA A 128 -28.39 -2.09 -3.39
CA ALA A 128 -29.53 -1.17 -3.36
C ALA A 128 -29.66 -0.30 -4.63
N SER A 129 -28.57 -0.12 -5.37
CA SER A 129 -28.46 0.81 -6.50
C SER A 129 -28.31 0.09 -7.84
N SER A 130 -27.15 0.21 -8.50
CA SER A 130 -26.81 -0.42 -9.78
C SER A 130 -25.44 -1.12 -9.70
N PRO A 131 -25.42 -2.44 -9.41
CA PRO A 131 -24.20 -3.23 -9.33
C PRO A 131 -23.30 -3.11 -10.56
N ALA A 132 -23.88 -3.13 -11.77
CA ALA A 132 -23.11 -3.02 -13.01
C ALA A 132 -22.42 -1.66 -13.16
N THR A 133 -23.09 -0.56 -12.79
CA THR A 133 -22.50 0.78 -12.84
C THR A 133 -21.39 0.93 -11.81
N VAL A 134 -21.60 0.39 -10.60
CA VAL A 134 -20.59 0.38 -9.53
C VAL A 134 -19.33 -0.37 -9.96
N LEU A 135 -19.46 -1.57 -10.54
CA LEU A 135 -18.30 -2.33 -11.01
C LEU A 135 -17.58 -1.64 -12.17
N ARG A 136 -18.30 -0.94 -13.07
CA ARG A 136 -17.69 -0.12 -14.12
C ARG A 136 -16.91 1.06 -13.54
N LEU A 137 -17.44 1.70 -12.49
CA LEU A 137 -16.74 2.76 -11.76
C LEU A 137 -15.52 2.23 -11.02
N SER A 138 -15.60 1.04 -10.41
CA SER A 138 -14.44 0.35 -9.83
C SER A 138 -13.36 0.07 -10.88
N ALA A 139 -13.75 -0.38 -12.08
CA ALA A 139 -12.80 -0.58 -13.18
C ALA A 139 -12.15 0.74 -13.62
N SER A 140 -12.92 1.84 -13.71
CA SER A 140 -12.36 3.15 -14.08
C SER A 140 -11.46 3.73 -13.00
N ALA A 141 -11.76 3.52 -11.71
CA ALA A 141 -10.90 3.92 -10.58
C ALA A 141 -9.59 3.10 -10.54
N THR A 142 -9.66 1.81 -10.87
CA THR A 142 -8.47 0.95 -11.01
C THR A 142 -7.59 1.42 -12.17
N ALA A 143 -8.19 1.79 -13.31
CA ALA A 143 -7.46 2.35 -14.44
C ALA A 143 -6.82 3.70 -14.11
N LEU A 144 -7.52 4.58 -13.38
CA LEU A 144 -6.96 5.84 -12.87
C LEU A 144 -5.74 5.57 -11.99
N SER A 145 -5.85 4.63 -11.05
CA SER A 145 -4.74 4.26 -10.16
C SER A 145 -3.53 3.73 -10.94
N ALA A 146 -3.76 2.96 -12.01
CA ALA A 146 -2.71 2.49 -12.90
C ALA A 146 -2.00 3.65 -13.63
N VAL A 147 -2.76 4.62 -14.15
CA VAL A 147 -2.20 5.82 -14.80
C VAL A 147 -1.39 6.64 -13.80
N ILE A 148 -1.89 6.83 -12.57
CA ILE A 148 -1.15 7.54 -11.52
C ILE A 148 0.17 6.83 -11.20
N CYS A 149 0.22 5.49 -11.18
CA CYS A 149 1.47 4.76 -11.00
C CYS A 149 2.47 5.01 -12.15
N PHE A 150 2.01 5.15 -13.38
CA PHE A 150 2.90 5.52 -14.50
C PHE A 150 3.39 6.96 -14.41
N LEU A 151 2.52 7.88 -14.01
CA LEU A 151 2.92 9.26 -13.76
C LEU A 151 3.98 9.32 -12.65
N ASP A 152 3.78 8.57 -11.57
CA ASP A 152 4.73 8.44 -10.46
C ASP A 152 6.12 7.97 -10.93
N LEU A 153 6.17 6.99 -11.83
CA LEU A 153 7.41 6.43 -12.40
C LEU A 153 8.29 7.48 -13.09
N CYS A 154 7.65 8.45 -13.77
CA CYS A 154 8.33 9.48 -14.56
C CYS A 154 9.09 10.51 -13.70
N PHE A 155 8.87 10.53 -12.37
CA PHE A 155 9.48 11.47 -11.45
C PHE A 155 10.42 10.75 -10.47
N ALA A 156 11.63 11.28 -10.29
CA ALA A 156 12.59 10.74 -9.33
C ALA A 156 12.10 10.85 -7.87
N ASN A 157 11.39 11.93 -7.55
CA ASN A 157 10.76 12.19 -6.25
C ASN A 157 9.24 12.01 -6.37
N GLY A 158 8.82 10.78 -6.63
CA GLY A 158 7.42 10.40 -6.74
C GLY A 158 6.66 10.40 -5.40
N PHE A 159 5.45 9.88 -5.42
CA PHE A 159 4.64 9.57 -4.24
C PHE A 159 5.16 8.36 -3.45
N THR A 160 6.06 7.58 -4.05
CA THR A 160 6.58 6.34 -3.47
C THR A 160 7.50 6.58 -2.27
N ASN A 161 7.35 5.73 -1.25
CA ASN A 161 8.30 5.65 -0.14
C ASN A 161 9.55 4.83 -0.46
N THR A 162 9.54 4.07 -1.58
CA THR A 162 10.65 3.22 -1.99
C THR A 162 11.23 3.75 -3.30
N PRO A 163 12.40 4.42 -3.27
CA PRO A 163 13.00 5.03 -4.45
C PRO A 163 13.06 4.06 -5.62
N GLY A 164 12.60 4.51 -6.79
CA GLY A 164 12.62 3.71 -8.02
C GLY A 164 11.50 2.67 -8.16
N ARG A 165 10.45 2.69 -7.33
CA ARG A 165 9.27 1.82 -7.50
C ARG A 165 8.00 2.65 -7.57
N ALA A 166 7.13 2.41 -8.54
CA ALA A 166 5.85 3.13 -8.60
C ALA A 166 4.89 2.68 -7.49
N ALA A 167 4.29 3.63 -6.80
CA ALA A 167 3.27 3.40 -5.79
C ALA A 167 2.03 4.29 -5.97
N GLY A 168 2.15 5.39 -6.72
CA GLY A 168 1.10 6.39 -6.84
C GLY A 168 0.63 6.87 -5.47
N LEU A 169 -0.66 7.21 -5.36
CA LEU A 169 -1.24 7.71 -4.10
C LEU A 169 -1.30 6.66 -2.97
N ALA A 170 -0.99 5.39 -3.24
CA ALA A 170 -0.88 4.38 -2.20
C ALA A 170 0.41 4.50 -1.37
N ILE A 171 1.40 5.27 -1.84
CA ILE A 171 2.72 5.54 -1.24
C ILE A 171 3.62 4.28 -1.14
N ASN A 172 3.06 3.12 -0.79
CA ASN A 172 3.74 1.84 -0.73
C ASN A 172 3.51 1.03 -2.02
N PRO A 173 4.57 0.63 -2.74
CA PRO A 173 4.44 -0.07 -4.03
C PRO A 173 3.82 -1.46 -3.92
N ASN A 174 4.01 -2.19 -2.80
CA ASN A 174 3.40 -3.50 -2.61
C ASN A 174 1.88 -3.39 -2.43
N VAL A 175 1.46 -2.36 -1.68
CA VAL A 175 0.05 -2.05 -1.42
C VAL A 175 -0.63 -1.54 -2.68
N ALA A 176 0.04 -0.67 -3.45
CA ALA A 176 -0.42 -0.23 -4.77
C ALA A 176 -0.67 -1.42 -5.71
N ALA A 177 0.29 -2.34 -5.79
CA ALA A 177 0.17 -3.53 -6.61
C ALA A 177 -1.01 -4.40 -6.17
N ALA A 178 -1.16 -4.65 -4.87
CA ALA A 178 -2.28 -5.42 -4.34
C ALA A 178 -3.62 -4.77 -4.69
N GLY A 179 -3.74 -3.45 -4.54
CA GLY A 179 -4.92 -2.68 -4.92
C GLY A 179 -5.26 -2.80 -6.41
N LEU A 180 -4.25 -2.69 -7.29
CA LEU A 180 -4.42 -2.86 -8.73
C LEU A 180 -4.91 -4.26 -9.10
N LEU A 181 -4.32 -5.31 -8.50
CA LEU A 181 -4.69 -6.70 -8.74
C LEU A 181 -6.10 -6.99 -8.27
N LEU A 182 -6.46 -6.62 -7.03
CA LEU A 182 -7.79 -6.83 -6.46
C LEU A 182 -8.85 -6.02 -7.21
N GLY A 183 -8.53 -4.77 -7.56
CA GLY A 183 -9.37 -3.89 -8.39
C GLY A 183 -9.69 -4.49 -9.75
N ALA A 184 -8.66 -4.97 -10.46
CA ALA A 184 -8.85 -5.63 -11.75
C ALA A 184 -9.62 -6.95 -11.61
N ALA A 185 -9.25 -7.81 -10.66
CA ALA A 185 -9.92 -9.10 -10.46
C ALA A 185 -11.41 -8.94 -10.14
N ALA A 186 -11.78 -7.92 -9.35
CA ALA A 186 -13.17 -7.65 -8.99
C ALA A 186 -14.01 -7.05 -10.14
N SER A 187 -13.39 -6.26 -11.03
CA SER A 187 -14.14 -5.39 -11.95
C SER A 187 -13.93 -5.67 -13.44
N TYR A 188 -12.98 -6.53 -13.81
CA TYR A 188 -12.69 -6.79 -15.23
C TYR A 188 -13.91 -7.29 -16.02
N GLY A 189 -14.80 -8.07 -15.38
CA GLY A 189 -16.02 -8.58 -15.99
C GLY A 189 -16.97 -7.46 -16.44
N ALA A 190 -16.94 -6.31 -15.75
CA ALA A 190 -17.79 -5.16 -16.04
C ALA A 190 -17.24 -4.26 -17.16
N VAL A 191 -15.97 -4.42 -17.54
CA VAL A 191 -15.35 -3.69 -18.65
C VAL A 191 -15.96 -4.17 -19.98
N ALA A 192 -16.30 -3.22 -20.85
CA ALA A 192 -16.83 -3.51 -22.18
C ALA A 192 -15.84 -4.37 -22.99
N GLN A 193 -16.33 -5.38 -23.71
CA GLN A 193 -15.52 -6.38 -24.40
C GLN A 193 -14.38 -5.77 -25.24
N LYS A 194 -14.68 -4.73 -26.01
CA LYS A 194 -13.75 -3.97 -26.85
C LYS A 194 -12.59 -3.27 -26.12
N TRP A 195 -12.65 -3.14 -24.80
CA TRP A 195 -11.67 -2.47 -23.96
C TRP A 195 -11.00 -3.42 -22.95
N ARG A 196 -11.47 -4.67 -22.83
CA ARG A 196 -10.96 -5.63 -21.83
C ARG A 196 -9.47 -5.90 -21.98
N ALA A 197 -9.02 -6.13 -23.22
CA ALA A 197 -7.61 -6.37 -23.49
C ALA A 197 -6.75 -5.15 -23.13
N SER A 198 -7.14 -3.95 -23.58
CA SER A 198 -6.44 -2.70 -23.24
C SER A 198 -6.41 -2.43 -21.73
N PHE A 199 -7.50 -2.71 -21.02
CA PHE A 199 -7.57 -2.57 -19.56
C PHE A 199 -6.59 -3.52 -18.85
N LEU A 200 -6.55 -4.79 -19.25
CA LEU A 200 -5.61 -5.77 -18.68
C LEU A 200 -4.15 -5.42 -19.00
N VAL A 201 -3.86 -4.92 -20.20
CA VAL A 201 -2.52 -4.44 -20.57
C VAL A 201 -2.11 -3.24 -19.69
N LEU A 202 -2.99 -2.25 -19.52
CA LEU A 202 -2.73 -1.08 -18.67
C LEU A 202 -2.45 -1.48 -17.22
N VAL A 203 -3.34 -2.29 -16.62
CA VAL A 203 -3.18 -2.71 -15.22
C VAL A 203 -1.98 -3.65 -15.06
N GLY A 204 -1.77 -4.58 -16.00
CA GLY A 204 -0.63 -5.50 -15.98
C GLY A 204 0.71 -4.78 -16.08
N ALA A 205 0.81 -3.78 -16.94
CA ALA A 205 2.01 -2.96 -17.07
C ALA A 205 2.22 -2.09 -15.82
N ALA A 206 1.16 -1.52 -15.22
CA ALA A 206 1.27 -0.79 -13.96
C ALA A 206 1.70 -1.69 -12.80
N LEU A 207 1.18 -2.92 -12.73
CA LEU A 207 1.61 -3.94 -11.76
C LEU A 207 3.12 -4.22 -11.89
N LEU A 208 3.64 -4.37 -13.11
CA LEU A 208 5.07 -4.53 -13.36
C LEU A 208 5.87 -3.31 -12.90
N ALA A 209 5.36 -2.09 -13.15
CA ALA A 209 6.01 -0.84 -12.75
C ALA A 209 6.16 -0.69 -11.21
N THR A 210 5.31 -1.35 -10.42
CA THR A 210 5.44 -1.37 -8.95
C THR A 210 6.61 -2.25 -8.45
N LEU A 211 7.11 -3.16 -9.30
CA LEU A 211 8.14 -4.16 -8.97
C LEU A 211 7.79 -5.01 -7.73
N SER A 212 6.49 -5.19 -7.41
CA SER A 212 6.04 -6.02 -6.29
C SER A 212 6.10 -7.51 -6.65
N ARG A 213 7.23 -8.17 -6.35
CA ARG A 213 7.49 -9.59 -6.69
C ARG A 213 6.37 -10.53 -6.25
N SER A 214 5.89 -10.40 -5.02
CA SER A 214 4.86 -11.29 -4.48
C SER A 214 3.47 -11.08 -5.10
N THR A 215 3.13 -9.82 -5.41
CA THR A 215 1.87 -9.52 -6.09
C THR A 215 1.92 -9.95 -7.56
N LEU A 216 3.08 -9.89 -8.22
CA LEU A 216 3.25 -10.42 -9.57
C LEU A 216 3.03 -11.93 -9.63
N LEU A 217 3.51 -12.68 -8.63
CA LEU A 217 3.22 -14.11 -8.51
C LEU A 217 1.71 -14.37 -8.33
N ALA A 218 1.05 -13.61 -7.45
CA ALA A 218 -0.41 -13.70 -7.28
C ALA A 218 -1.17 -13.33 -8.55
N ALA A 219 -0.71 -12.32 -9.30
CA ALA A 219 -1.29 -11.91 -10.57
C ALA A 219 -1.14 -13.00 -11.64
N PHE A 220 0.02 -13.65 -11.72
CA PHE A 220 0.22 -14.79 -12.62
C PHE A 220 -0.76 -15.92 -12.31
N ALA A 221 -0.91 -16.29 -11.03
CA ALA A 221 -1.88 -17.30 -10.62
C ALA A 221 -3.32 -16.91 -10.96
N ALA A 222 -3.70 -15.64 -10.73
CA ALA A 222 -5.04 -15.12 -11.01
C ALA A 222 -5.39 -15.11 -12.51
N VAL A 223 -4.39 -15.06 -13.39
CA VAL A 223 -4.56 -15.17 -14.85
C VAL A 223 -4.48 -16.62 -15.32
N ALA A 224 -3.54 -17.42 -14.78
CA ALA A 224 -3.33 -18.80 -15.20
C ALA A 224 -4.50 -19.72 -14.81
N ALA A 225 -5.03 -19.58 -13.59
CA ALA A 225 -6.12 -20.41 -13.09
C ALA A 225 -7.39 -20.37 -13.98
N PRO A 226 -7.96 -19.20 -14.35
CA PRO A 226 -9.14 -19.17 -15.21
C PRO A 226 -8.85 -19.67 -16.63
N ILE A 227 -7.62 -19.48 -17.14
CA ILE A 227 -7.20 -20.02 -18.45
C ILE A 227 -7.16 -21.55 -18.40
N ALA A 228 -6.54 -22.13 -17.38
CA ALA A 228 -6.45 -23.57 -17.19
C ALA A 228 -7.84 -24.20 -17.05
N VAL A 229 -8.74 -23.60 -16.28
CA VAL A 229 -10.13 -24.07 -16.14
C VAL A 229 -10.87 -24.03 -17.48
N ARG A 230 -10.73 -22.94 -18.25
CA ARG A 230 -11.35 -22.84 -19.60
C ARG A 230 -10.78 -23.85 -20.58
N LEU A 231 -9.47 -24.07 -20.53
CA LEU A 231 -8.78 -25.04 -21.36
C LEU A 231 -9.28 -26.45 -21.07
N TRP A 232 -9.39 -26.79 -19.78
CA TRP A 232 -9.90 -28.07 -19.31
C TRP A 232 -11.36 -28.30 -19.72
N GLN A 233 -12.24 -27.31 -19.52
CA GLN A 233 -13.64 -27.39 -19.95
C GLN A 233 -13.75 -27.60 -21.47
N ARG A 234 -12.97 -26.87 -22.27
CA ARG A 234 -12.99 -27.01 -23.73
C ARG A 234 -12.41 -28.32 -24.24
N PHE A 235 -11.35 -28.82 -23.59
CA PHE A 235 -10.80 -30.15 -23.88
C PHE A 235 -11.85 -31.24 -23.64
N ARG A 236 -12.61 -31.13 -22.54
CA ARG A 236 -13.72 -32.03 -22.22
C ARG A 236 -14.87 -31.95 -23.22
N ASP A 237 -15.17 -30.75 -23.72
CA ASP A 237 -16.29 -30.50 -24.65
C ASP A 237 -15.93 -30.70 -26.14
N GLY A 238 -14.68 -31.04 -26.46
CA GLY A 238 -14.22 -31.28 -27.84
C GLY A 238 -14.29 -30.06 -28.78
N ARG A 239 -14.39 -28.84 -28.25
CA ARG A 239 -14.58 -27.61 -29.06
C ARG A 239 -13.24 -27.02 -29.54
N GLN A 240 -13.18 -26.61 -30.80
CA GLN A 240 -12.00 -25.95 -31.39
C GLN A 240 -11.74 -24.55 -30.82
N PHE A 241 -10.46 -24.15 -30.79
CA PHE A 241 -10.03 -22.81 -30.40
C PHE A 241 -10.35 -21.78 -31.48
N GLN A 242 -11.25 -20.85 -31.18
CA GLN A 242 -11.35 -19.59 -31.90
C GLN A 242 -10.77 -18.48 -31.03
N ILE A 243 -9.64 -17.93 -31.44
CA ILE A 243 -9.07 -16.70 -30.89
C ILE A 243 -9.54 -15.58 -31.80
N ASP A 244 -10.43 -14.73 -31.29
CA ASP A 244 -10.83 -13.53 -32.00
C ASP A 244 -9.70 -12.49 -31.87
N LEU A 245 -8.91 -12.37 -32.94
CA LEU A 245 -7.75 -11.47 -33.02
C LEU A 245 -8.17 -10.01 -33.31
N ARG A 246 -9.44 -9.77 -33.65
CA ARG A 246 -9.90 -8.48 -34.18
C ARG A 246 -9.86 -7.33 -33.16
N ASP A 247 -9.89 -7.66 -31.86
CA ASP A 247 -9.87 -6.69 -30.76
C ASP A 247 -8.45 -6.35 -30.22
N TRP A 248 -7.38 -6.98 -30.74
CA TRP A 248 -6.03 -6.84 -30.20
C TRP A 248 -5.30 -5.56 -30.64
N ALA A 249 -5.70 -4.94 -31.76
CA ALA A 249 -5.04 -3.75 -32.28
C ALA A 249 -4.95 -2.60 -31.25
N ARG A 250 -6.02 -2.38 -30.47
CA ARG A 250 -6.05 -1.37 -29.41
C ARG A 250 -5.16 -1.74 -28.22
N ALA A 251 -5.14 -3.02 -27.85
CA ALA A 251 -4.30 -3.50 -26.77
C ALA A 251 -2.81 -3.37 -27.12
N ILE A 252 -2.46 -3.68 -28.37
CA ILE A 252 -1.11 -3.50 -28.92
C ILE A 252 -0.72 -2.02 -28.93
N ALA A 253 -1.60 -1.12 -29.40
CA ALA A 253 -1.34 0.32 -29.39
C ALA A 253 -1.09 0.85 -27.96
N VAL A 254 -1.90 0.41 -26.99
CA VAL A 254 -1.70 0.75 -25.56
C VAL A 254 -0.39 0.16 -25.05
N ALA A 255 -0.06 -1.08 -25.40
CA ALA A 255 1.21 -1.70 -24.99
C ALA A 255 2.42 -0.91 -25.52
N PHE A 256 2.41 -0.48 -26.79
CA PHE A 256 3.47 0.37 -27.34
C PHE A 256 3.58 1.71 -26.61
N ALA A 257 2.46 2.39 -26.36
CA ALA A 257 2.47 3.64 -25.62
C ALA A 257 3.05 3.48 -24.20
N LEU A 258 2.72 2.39 -23.52
CA LEU A 258 3.24 2.08 -22.18
C LEU A 258 4.72 1.68 -22.22
N LEU A 259 5.17 0.94 -23.23
CA LEU A 259 6.60 0.63 -23.42
C LEU A 259 7.41 1.91 -23.65
N VAL A 260 6.89 2.86 -24.44
CA VAL A 260 7.51 4.18 -24.60
C VAL A 260 7.57 4.92 -23.27
N ALA A 261 6.49 4.93 -22.48
CA ALA A 261 6.47 5.57 -21.16
C ALA A 261 7.49 4.95 -20.19
N ILE A 262 7.58 3.61 -20.15
CA ILE A 262 8.57 2.89 -19.33
C ILE A 262 9.99 3.18 -19.81
N GLY A 263 10.20 3.27 -21.13
CA GLY A 263 11.49 3.64 -21.72
C GLY A 263 11.92 5.05 -21.32
N ILE A 264 11.02 6.03 -21.42
CA ILE A 264 11.25 7.41 -20.98
C ILE A 264 11.59 7.42 -19.49
N ALA A 265 10.79 6.76 -18.64
CA ALA A 265 11.06 6.71 -17.20
C ALA A 265 12.40 6.03 -16.87
N SER A 266 12.82 5.01 -17.61
CA SER A 266 14.12 4.35 -17.43
C SER A 266 15.30 5.26 -17.80
N LEU A 267 15.08 6.22 -18.71
CA LEU A 267 16.08 7.21 -19.12
C LEU A 267 16.12 8.41 -18.16
N THR A 268 14.97 8.85 -17.66
CA THR A 268 14.86 10.05 -16.81
C THR A 268 15.06 9.74 -15.32
N ASN A 269 14.71 8.54 -14.87
CA ASN A 269 14.73 8.15 -13.46
C ASN A 269 15.80 7.08 -13.19
N ASN A 270 16.97 7.52 -12.73
CA ASN A 270 18.08 6.62 -12.38
C ASN A 270 17.71 5.63 -11.27
N TYR A 271 16.88 6.03 -10.30
CA TYR A 271 16.43 5.13 -9.23
C TYR A 271 15.58 3.99 -9.78
N PHE A 272 14.69 4.28 -10.73
CA PHE A 272 13.88 3.24 -11.38
C PHE A 272 14.76 2.24 -12.14
N ARG A 273 15.75 2.71 -12.89
CA ARG A 273 16.68 1.83 -13.62
C ARG A 273 17.44 0.89 -12.70
N VAL A 274 17.93 1.39 -11.56
CA VAL A 274 18.62 0.56 -10.55
C VAL A 274 17.66 -0.45 -9.93
N ALA A 275 16.47 -0.02 -9.52
CA ALA A 275 15.46 -0.88 -8.91
C ALA A 275 15.00 -2.01 -9.86
N VAL A 276 14.89 -1.74 -11.16
CA VAL A 276 14.60 -2.77 -12.18
C VAL A 276 15.73 -3.81 -12.24
N GLY A 277 16.98 -3.35 -12.27
CA GLY A 277 18.15 -4.23 -12.25
C GLY A 277 18.20 -5.14 -11.03
N GLU A 278 17.98 -4.58 -9.83
CA GLU A 278 17.92 -5.33 -8.58
C GLU A 278 16.73 -6.29 -8.52
N SER A 279 15.58 -5.90 -9.07
CA SER A 279 14.39 -6.75 -9.13
C SER A 279 14.63 -7.97 -10.03
N LEU A 280 15.22 -7.77 -11.21
CA LEU A 280 15.56 -8.85 -12.14
C LEU A 280 16.66 -9.76 -11.58
N GLY A 281 17.71 -9.19 -10.99
CA GLY A 281 18.76 -9.94 -10.31
C GLY A 281 18.21 -10.80 -9.17
N GLY A 282 17.24 -10.28 -8.41
CA GLY A 282 16.55 -11.02 -7.35
C GLY A 282 15.69 -12.19 -7.85
N VAL A 283 15.09 -12.09 -9.04
CA VAL A 283 14.34 -13.20 -9.65
C VAL A 283 15.30 -14.28 -10.16
N LEU A 284 16.39 -13.89 -10.81
CA LEU A 284 17.40 -14.83 -11.33
C LEU A 284 18.15 -15.56 -10.21
N SER A 285 18.30 -14.92 -9.05
CA SER A 285 18.93 -15.50 -7.86
C SER A 285 17.94 -16.19 -6.90
N LEU A 286 16.67 -16.40 -7.31
CA LEU A 286 15.61 -16.93 -6.44
C LEU A 286 16.01 -18.24 -5.74
N ASN A 287 16.63 -19.18 -6.46
CA ASN A 287 17.04 -20.46 -5.88
C ASN A 287 18.11 -20.27 -4.79
N ARG A 288 19.04 -19.33 -5.01
CA ARG A 288 20.06 -18.96 -4.02
C ARG A 288 19.43 -18.27 -2.82
N ALA A 289 18.52 -17.33 -3.05
CA ALA A 289 17.79 -16.62 -2.01
C ALA A 289 16.92 -17.55 -1.15
N LEU A 290 16.31 -18.58 -1.74
CA LEU A 290 15.54 -19.60 -1.01
C LEU A 290 16.45 -20.48 -0.16
N ASN A 291 17.62 -20.88 -0.68
CA ASN A 291 18.61 -21.64 0.08
C ASN A 291 19.22 -20.80 1.21
N GLU A 292 19.43 -19.50 1.00
CA GLU A 292 19.86 -18.56 2.03
C GLU A 292 18.77 -18.35 3.09
N ALA A 293 17.51 -18.27 2.68
CA ALA A 293 16.37 -18.18 3.60
C ALA A 293 16.23 -19.44 4.47
N SER A 294 16.35 -20.63 3.89
CA SER A 294 16.32 -21.88 4.66
C SER A 294 17.51 -21.95 5.60
N ALA A 295 18.72 -21.64 5.12
CA ALA A 295 19.90 -21.60 5.97
C ALA A 295 19.78 -20.57 7.11
N ALA A 296 19.14 -19.42 6.88
CA ALA A 296 18.90 -18.41 7.90
C ALA A 296 17.88 -18.85 8.96
N VAL A 297 16.87 -19.64 8.59
CA VAL A 297 15.93 -20.25 9.54
C VAL A 297 16.61 -21.38 10.32
N ASP A 298 17.43 -22.19 9.65
CA ASP A 298 18.03 -23.41 10.21
C ASP A 298 19.30 -23.16 11.04
N THR A 299 19.95 -21.98 10.93
CA THR A 299 21.20 -21.71 11.67
C THR A 299 20.93 -21.62 13.18
N PRO A 300 21.46 -22.53 14.01
CA PRO A 300 21.28 -22.47 15.46
C PRO A 300 22.00 -21.24 16.04
N LEU A 301 21.31 -20.57 16.96
CA LEU A 301 21.71 -19.31 17.62
C LEU A 301 23.01 -19.37 18.44
N THR A 302 23.68 -20.52 18.54
CA THR A 302 24.92 -20.72 19.30
C THR A 302 26.20 -20.34 18.55
N ALA A 303 26.12 -19.96 17.27
CA ALA A 303 27.29 -19.55 16.49
C ALA A 303 27.63 -18.04 16.59
N ALA A 304 26.84 -17.24 17.32
CA ALA A 304 27.21 -15.88 17.70
C ALA A 304 28.00 -15.92 19.02
N SER A 305 29.23 -16.45 18.96
CA SER A 305 30.20 -16.18 20.03
C SER A 305 30.49 -14.67 20.04
N PRO A 306 30.58 -14.01 21.21
CA PRO A 306 31.01 -12.61 21.26
C PRO A 306 32.40 -12.50 20.62
N PRO A 307 32.75 -11.38 19.95
CA PRO A 307 34.07 -11.21 19.40
C PRO A 307 35.08 -11.28 20.54
N ARG A 308 35.93 -12.31 20.51
CA ARG A 308 37.09 -12.40 21.39
C ARG A 308 37.98 -11.19 21.04
N PRO A 309 38.39 -10.34 22.00
CA PRO A 309 39.28 -9.23 21.69
C PRO A 309 40.62 -9.82 21.22
N GLY A 310 41.02 -9.53 19.97
CA GLY A 310 42.41 -9.73 19.55
C GLY A 310 42.72 -10.72 18.42
N THR A 311 41.84 -10.96 17.45
CA THR A 311 42.24 -11.64 16.20
C THR A 311 42.12 -10.73 14.98
N LEU A 312 43.28 -10.34 14.45
CA LEU A 312 43.46 -9.67 13.16
C LEU A 312 42.87 -10.53 12.01
N PRO A 313 42.36 -9.90 10.93
CA PRO A 313 41.84 -10.63 9.78
C PRO A 313 42.94 -11.39 9.03
N PRO A 314 42.66 -12.56 8.44
CA PRO A 314 43.63 -13.30 7.65
C PRO A 314 43.95 -12.56 6.35
N THR A 315 45.22 -12.26 6.14
CA THR A 315 45.81 -11.87 4.86
C THR A 315 45.67 -13.02 3.86
N THR A 316 44.92 -12.81 2.79
CA THR A 316 44.89 -13.70 1.62
C THR A 316 46.22 -13.57 0.85
N PRO A 317 46.82 -14.67 0.34
CA PRO A 317 48.13 -14.62 -0.33
C PRO A 317 48.06 -13.93 -1.69
N ALA A 318 49.08 -13.12 -1.98
CA ALA A 318 49.34 -12.56 -3.29
C ALA A 318 49.65 -13.67 -4.31
N ALA A 319 48.89 -13.72 -5.41
CA ALA A 319 49.27 -14.49 -6.59
C ALA A 319 50.31 -13.68 -7.39
N SER A 320 51.48 -14.29 -7.52
CA SER A 320 52.66 -13.86 -8.27
C SER A 320 52.39 -13.71 -9.77
N PHE A 321 52.76 -12.58 -10.36
CA PHE A 321 53.02 -12.47 -11.80
C PHE A 321 54.53 -12.28 -12.03
N HIS A 322 55.08 -13.17 -12.85
CA HIS A 322 56.47 -13.16 -13.33
C HIS A 322 56.81 -11.87 -14.09
N ALA A 323 58.04 -11.41 -13.92
CA ALA A 323 58.67 -10.32 -14.66
C ALA A 323 59.43 -10.84 -15.90
N ASP A 324 59.45 -10.05 -17.00
CA ASP A 324 60.62 -9.68 -17.84
C ASP A 324 60.18 -8.94 -19.16
N PRO A 325 61.04 -8.17 -19.90
CA PRO A 325 61.24 -6.72 -19.69
C PRO A 325 61.13 -5.90 -21.05
N PRO A 326 61.82 -4.75 -21.28
CA PRO A 326 61.21 -3.51 -21.78
C PRO A 326 61.26 -3.29 -23.31
N GLY A 327 60.25 -2.61 -23.87
CA GLY A 327 60.25 -2.19 -25.28
C GLY A 327 59.24 -1.07 -25.60
N ASN A 328 59.76 0.00 -26.19
CA ASN A 328 59.13 1.27 -26.59
C ASN A 328 57.73 1.19 -27.28
N ALA A 329 56.82 2.11 -26.95
CA ALA A 329 56.18 3.10 -27.87
C ALA A 329 54.88 3.77 -27.32
N VAL A 330 54.98 5.07 -27.01
CA VAL A 330 54.17 6.21 -27.50
C VAL A 330 52.61 6.11 -27.62
N ASN A 331 51.94 7.03 -26.89
CA ASN A 331 50.64 7.72 -27.08
C ASN A 331 49.27 7.01 -26.92
N ALA A 332 48.54 7.31 -25.83
CA ALA A 332 47.15 7.85 -25.80
C ALA A 332 46.61 7.98 -24.35
N PRO A 333 45.89 9.07 -23.97
CA PRO A 333 45.37 9.23 -22.61
C PRO A 333 44.06 8.47 -22.42
N SER A 334 44.01 7.55 -21.45
CA SER A 334 42.79 6.88 -21.02
C SER A 334 42.19 7.60 -19.80
N SER A 335 41.00 8.14 -19.98
CA SER A 335 40.12 8.59 -18.90
C SER A 335 39.49 7.36 -18.24
N ARG A 336 40.07 6.89 -17.13
CA ARG A 336 39.41 5.96 -16.20
C ARG A 336 39.05 6.67 -14.91
N GLN A 337 37.77 7.00 -14.81
CA GLN A 337 37.06 7.40 -13.61
C GLN A 337 36.90 6.16 -12.70
N PRO A 338 37.16 6.21 -11.38
CA PRO A 338 37.01 5.03 -10.52
C PRO A 338 35.53 4.68 -10.28
N GLU A 339 35.24 3.39 -10.36
CA GLU A 339 33.96 2.74 -10.07
C GLU A 339 33.44 3.07 -8.66
N ALA A 340 32.16 3.46 -8.59
CA ALA A 340 31.46 3.70 -7.34
C ALA A 340 31.07 2.37 -6.67
N ARG A 341 31.55 2.18 -5.44
CA ARG A 341 31.07 1.13 -4.53
C ARG A 341 29.59 1.32 -4.22
N THR A 342 28.87 0.22 -4.28
CA THR A 342 27.48 -0.04 -3.89
C THR A 342 27.20 0.43 -2.46
N LEU A 343 26.11 1.18 -2.25
CA LEU A 343 25.62 1.63 -0.93
C LEU A 343 24.10 1.43 -0.84
N GLU A 344 23.74 0.46 0.00
CA GLU A 344 22.63 0.41 0.98
C GLU A 344 21.23 0.88 0.57
N SER A 345 20.36 -0.10 0.32
CA SER A 345 18.90 0.02 0.19
C SER A 345 18.26 -0.02 1.58
N GLY A 346 17.75 1.13 2.05
CA GLY A 346 17.13 1.27 3.37
C GLY A 346 15.82 0.48 3.51
N GLY A 347 15.75 -0.35 4.56
CA GLY A 347 14.51 -0.99 5.03
C GLY A 347 13.62 -0.02 5.83
N PRO A 348 12.34 -0.37 6.07
CA PRO A 348 11.40 0.49 6.78
C PRO A 348 11.71 0.54 8.28
N ALA A 349 11.81 1.77 8.80
CA ALA A 349 11.79 2.04 10.23
C ALA A 349 10.46 1.56 10.85
N SER A 350 10.56 0.78 11.92
CA SER A 350 9.44 0.43 12.80
C SER A 350 8.82 1.72 13.37
N PRO A 351 7.48 1.88 13.45
CA PRO A 351 6.87 3.08 13.99
C PRO A 351 7.11 3.15 15.50
N LYS A 352 8.00 4.06 15.91
CA LYS A 352 8.15 4.49 17.30
C LYS A 352 6.89 5.27 17.70
N ALA A 353 6.28 4.91 18.83
CA ALA A 353 5.13 5.59 19.40
C ALA A 353 5.41 7.10 19.59
N PRO A 354 4.40 7.99 19.45
CA PRO A 354 4.58 9.41 19.68
C PRO A 354 4.84 9.66 21.17
N SER A 355 6.04 10.17 21.49
CA SER A 355 6.38 10.68 22.81
C SER A 355 5.92 12.13 22.97
N ASP A 356 5.35 12.38 24.16
CA ASP A 356 5.26 13.64 24.90
C ASP A 356 3.87 14.27 25.04
N THR A 357 3.12 13.72 26.01
CA THR A 357 2.31 14.51 26.94
C THR A 357 2.17 13.75 28.26
N GLY A 358 2.98 14.15 29.25
CA GLY A 358 2.77 13.99 30.70
C GLY A 358 2.27 12.66 31.27
N ALA A 359 3.19 11.76 31.63
CA ALA A 359 3.01 10.88 32.79
C ALA A 359 4.38 10.52 33.39
N MET A 360 4.58 10.83 34.67
CA MET A 360 5.78 10.44 35.42
C MET A 360 5.86 8.92 35.62
N PRO A 361 7.07 8.35 35.80
CA PRO A 361 7.25 6.92 36.01
C PRO A 361 6.73 6.51 37.39
N VAL A 362 5.77 5.60 37.41
CA VAL A 362 5.34 4.90 38.64
C VAL A 362 6.37 3.80 38.94
N PRO A 363 6.92 3.72 40.17
CA PRO A 363 7.96 2.75 40.50
C PRO A 363 7.39 1.32 40.60
N ALA A 364 8.19 0.37 40.14
CA ALA A 364 7.94 -1.05 40.32
C ALA A 364 8.06 -1.42 41.81
N SER A 365 6.98 -1.84 42.44
CA SER A 365 6.99 -2.76 43.60
C SER A 365 5.57 -3.17 43.98
N ASN A 366 5.28 -4.46 43.82
CA ASN A 366 4.86 -5.35 44.90
C ASN A 366 4.74 -6.77 44.36
N ALA A 367 5.85 -7.50 44.47
CA ALA A 367 5.86 -8.95 44.46
C ALA A 367 5.68 -9.45 45.89
N MET A 368 4.89 -10.51 46.08
CA MET A 368 4.96 -11.49 47.19
C MET A 368 3.94 -12.63 46.93
N PRO A 369 4.13 -13.86 47.45
CA PRO A 369 4.79 -14.93 46.70
C PRO A 369 4.04 -16.29 46.71
N SER A 370 4.64 -17.27 46.01
CA SER A 370 4.43 -18.75 46.09
C SER A 370 3.05 -19.29 45.65
N SER A 371 2.90 -20.40 44.92
CA SER A 371 3.81 -21.47 44.48
C SER A 371 3.03 -22.40 43.53
N ALA A 372 3.55 -22.69 42.33
CA ALA A 372 3.38 -23.97 41.65
C ALA A 372 4.32 -24.01 40.42
N SER A 373 5.43 -24.70 40.61
CA SER A 373 6.48 -25.03 39.66
C SER A 373 6.01 -26.03 38.60
N SER A 374 6.13 -25.70 37.30
CA SER A 374 6.61 -26.60 36.22
C SER A 374 6.40 -26.08 34.76
N SER A 375 6.41 -24.77 34.46
CA SER A 375 6.21 -24.28 33.06
C SER A 375 7.21 -23.23 32.55
N ASN A 376 8.20 -22.79 33.33
CA ASN A 376 8.95 -21.56 33.00
C ASN A 376 10.21 -21.70 32.13
N SER A 377 10.66 -22.91 31.76
CA SER A 377 11.87 -23.07 30.92
C SER A 377 11.63 -22.83 29.43
N GLY A 378 10.46 -23.24 28.91
CA GLY A 378 10.11 -23.07 27.48
C GLY A 378 9.73 -21.64 27.10
N GLN A 379 9.08 -20.91 28.02
CA GLN A 379 8.60 -19.55 27.77
C GLN A 379 9.75 -18.53 27.70
N SER A 380 10.83 -18.74 28.48
CA SER A 380 12.05 -17.93 28.41
C SER A 380 12.86 -18.20 27.12
N GLN A 381 12.98 -19.45 26.69
CA GLN A 381 13.73 -19.80 25.47
C GLN A 381 13.10 -19.25 24.20
N SER A 382 11.77 -19.32 24.08
CA SER A 382 11.09 -18.89 22.88
C SER A 382 10.93 -17.36 22.82
N ALA A 383 10.83 -16.66 23.95
CA ALA A 383 10.99 -15.21 24.03
C ALA A 383 12.38 -14.74 23.58
N ASN A 384 13.44 -15.42 24.04
CA ASN A 384 14.82 -15.14 23.60
C ASN A 384 15.00 -15.41 22.10
N LYS A 385 14.37 -16.47 21.56
CA LYS A 385 14.38 -16.78 20.12
C LYS A 385 13.66 -15.69 19.30
N MET A 386 12.52 -15.19 19.77
CA MET A 386 11.80 -14.08 19.11
C MET A 386 12.62 -12.79 19.08
N GLN A 387 13.31 -12.45 20.17
CA GLN A 387 14.15 -11.27 20.23
C GLN A 387 15.37 -11.39 19.31
N ALA A 388 16.01 -12.56 19.27
CA ALA A 388 17.15 -12.81 18.40
C ALA A 388 16.77 -12.82 16.91
N LEU A 389 15.61 -13.39 16.56
CA LEU A 389 15.05 -13.26 15.21
C LEU A 389 14.76 -11.79 14.85
N GLY A 390 14.27 -11.00 15.81
CA GLY A 390 14.08 -9.57 15.66
C GLY A 390 15.37 -8.80 15.35
N GLN A 391 16.48 -9.15 16.01
CA GLN A 391 17.80 -8.56 15.74
C GLN A 391 18.39 -9.03 14.41
N ARG A 392 18.15 -10.28 14.01
CA ARG A 392 18.62 -10.77 12.69
C ARG A 392 17.85 -10.12 11.54
N LEU A 393 16.57 -9.79 11.76
CA LEU A 393 15.71 -9.12 10.78
C LEU A 393 16.20 -7.72 10.41
N THR A 394 16.85 -6.99 11.31
CA THR A 394 17.38 -5.64 10.99
C THR A 394 18.50 -5.69 9.97
N ASP A 395 19.36 -6.71 10.05
CA ASP A 395 20.50 -6.87 9.13
C ASP A 395 20.08 -7.57 7.82
N GLU A 396 19.21 -8.60 7.93
CA GLU A 396 18.79 -9.42 6.80
C GLU A 396 17.73 -8.71 5.93
N GLY A 397 16.91 -7.85 6.53
CA GLY A 397 15.92 -7.02 5.81
C GLY A 397 16.55 -6.10 4.76
N VAL A 398 17.80 -5.69 4.98
CA VAL A 398 18.60 -4.87 4.05
C VAL A 398 19.26 -5.73 2.96
N ARG A 399 19.63 -6.98 3.28
CA ARG A 399 20.34 -7.88 2.35
C ARG A 399 19.41 -8.60 1.38
N ASN A 400 18.31 -9.19 1.87
CA ASN A 400 17.45 -10.02 1.05
C ASN A 400 15.99 -10.04 1.55
N SER A 401 15.10 -9.46 0.75
CA SER A 401 13.66 -9.36 1.09
C SER A 401 12.94 -10.71 1.19
N ILE A 402 13.47 -11.78 0.60
CA ILE A 402 12.85 -13.12 0.65
C ILE A 402 13.19 -13.82 1.97
N SER A 403 14.46 -13.82 2.37
CA SER A 403 14.89 -14.35 3.68
C SER A 403 14.25 -13.58 4.83
N ALA A 404 14.15 -12.25 4.71
CA ALA A 404 13.44 -11.42 5.70
C ALA A 404 11.99 -11.85 5.88
N ARG A 405 11.24 -12.11 4.80
CA ARG A 405 9.85 -12.60 4.89
C ARG A 405 9.74 -13.98 5.52
N ALA A 406 10.69 -14.89 5.26
CA ALA A 406 10.73 -16.18 5.92
C ALA A 406 10.97 -16.04 7.44
N LEU A 407 11.88 -15.16 7.85
CA LEU A 407 12.15 -14.85 9.26
C LEU A 407 10.95 -14.17 9.95
N PHE A 408 10.26 -13.24 9.29
CA PHE A 408 9.01 -12.65 9.79
C PHE A 408 7.92 -13.71 9.98
N LEU A 409 7.81 -14.65 9.04
CA LEU A 409 6.86 -15.76 9.12
C LEU A 409 7.19 -16.70 10.28
N GLU A 410 8.45 -17.09 10.44
CA GLU A 410 8.87 -17.95 11.56
C GLU A 410 8.63 -17.28 12.91
N ARG A 411 9.01 -16.01 13.05
CA ARG A 411 8.75 -15.20 14.25
C ARG A 411 7.24 -15.13 14.54
N GLY A 412 6.42 -14.93 13.50
CA GLY A 412 4.97 -14.91 13.63
C GLY A 412 4.39 -16.26 14.06
N LEU A 413 4.87 -17.37 13.51
CA LEU A 413 4.42 -18.71 13.89
C LEU A 413 4.82 -19.08 15.33
N LEU A 414 6.00 -18.64 15.79
CA LEU A 414 6.40 -18.78 17.19
C LEU A 414 5.49 -17.96 18.11
N ALA A 415 5.21 -16.70 17.75
CA ALA A 415 4.30 -15.85 18.51
C ALA A 415 2.88 -16.43 18.58
N TYR A 416 2.40 -17.07 17.50
CA TYR A 416 1.12 -17.79 17.50
C TYR A 416 1.13 -18.97 18.46
N ARG A 417 2.17 -19.82 18.42
CA ARG A 417 2.28 -21.00 19.30
C ARG A 417 2.27 -20.63 20.78
N GLU A 418 2.84 -19.48 21.12
CA GLU A 418 2.87 -18.97 22.48
C GLU A 418 1.66 -18.08 22.85
N GLY A 419 0.83 -17.68 21.88
CA GLY A 419 -0.26 -16.71 22.06
C GLY A 419 -1.50 -17.23 22.79
N GLY A 420 -1.52 -18.52 23.18
CA GLY A 420 -2.67 -19.14 23.81
C GLY A 420 -3.89 -19.28 22.88
N PHE A 421 -5.01 -19.79 23.41
CA PHE A 421 -6.20 -20.10 22.60
C PHE A 421 -6.86 -18.86 21.98
N PHE A 422 -6.86 -17.74 22.70
CA PHE A 422 -7.50 -16.48 22.29
C PHE A 422 -6.55 -15.51 21.58
N GLY A 423 -5.28 -15.85 21.43
CA GLY A 423 -4.28 -15.00 20.78
C GLY A 423 -3.83 -13.81 21.64
N ARG A 424 -3.10 -12.88 21.01
CA ARG A 424 -2.40 -11.75 21.64
C ARG A 424 -3.01 -10.37 21.33
N GLY A 425 -4.09 -10.32 20.57
CA GLY A 425 -4.66 -9.07 20.06
C GLY A 425 -4.00 -8.58 18.78
N LEU A 426 -4.70 -7.67 18.08
CA LEU A 426 -4.35 -7.28 16.72
C LEU A 426 -3.17 -6.29 16.69
N GLU A 427 -3.02 -5.49 17.75
CA GLU A 427 -1.96 -4.51 17.93
C GLU A 427 -0.59 -5.20 18.05
N GLU A 428 -0.49 -6.25 18.89
CA GLU A 428 0.73 -7.04 19.01
C GLU A 428 1.03 -7.84 17.75
N ALA A 429 -0.01 -8.43 17.13
CA ALA A 429 0.14 -9.18 15.89
C ALA A 429 0.66 -8.31 14.74
N GLN A 430 0.14 -7.09 14.60
CA GLN A 430 0.53 -6.15 13.55
C GLN A 430 1.96 -5.63 13.75
N ALA A 431 2.38 -5.42 15.01
CA ALA A 431 3.75 -5.01 15.33
C ALA A 431 4.80 -6.04 14.90
N LEU A 432 4.43 -7.32 14.79
CA LEU A 432 5.31 -8.38 14.30
C LEU A 432 5.42 -8.41 12.76
N ALA A 433 4.54 -7.69 12.05
CA ALA A 433 4.51 -7.58 10.59
C ALA A 433 4.73 -8.91 9.85
N PRO A 434 3.92 -9.96 10.08
CA PRO A 434 4.17 -11.31 9.54
C PRO A 434 4.06 -11.42 8.01
N HIS A 435 3.70 -10.33 7.32
CA HIS A 435 3.51 -10.27 5.85
C HIS A 435 2.60 -11.38 5.28
N ASN A 436 1.67 -11.88 6.11
CA ASN A 436 0.70 -12.89 5.78
C ASN A 436 -0.54 -12.67 6.65
N SER A 437 -1.70 -12.44 6.02
CA SER A 437 -2.95 -12.16 6.72
C SER A 437 -3.43 -13.34 7.56
N PHE A 438 -3.19 -14.58 7.11
CA PHE A 438 -3.58 -15.77 7.86
C PHE A 438 -2.84 -15.86 9.20
N VAL A 439 -1.53 -15.67 9.15
CA VAL A 439 -0.68 -15.69 10.34
C VAL A 439 -0.96 -14.49 11.24
N LEU A 440 -1.20 -13.30 10.67
CA LEU A 440 -1.59 -12.12 11.45
C LEU A 440 -2.82 -12.41 12.33
N PHE A 441 -3.93 -12.87 11.72
CA PHE A 441 -5.15 -13.14 12.48
C PHE A 441 -5.00 -14.33 13.42
N ALA A 442 -4.21 -15.35 13.05
CA ALA A 442 -3.87 -16.45 13.93
C ALA A 442 -3.14 -15.97 15.20
N ILE A 443 -2.16 -15.07 15.07
CA ILE A 443 -1.48 -14.47 16.24
C ILE A 443 -2.48 -13.63 17.06
N ALA A 444 -3.32 -12.84 16.39
CA ALA A 444 -4.24 -11.93 17.05
C ALA A 444 -5.35 -12.64 17.85
N PHE A 445 -5.95 -13.68 17.27
CA PHE A 445 -7.15 -14.34 17.82
C PHE A 445 -7.00 -15.86 18.01
N GLY A 446 -5.76 -16.37 18.00
CA GLY A 446 -5.47 -17.79 18.17
C GLY A 446 -6.11 -18.65 17.08
N HIS A 447 -6.74 -19.77 17.48
CA HIS A 447 -7.34 -20.71 16.53
C HIS A 447 -8.53 -20.10 15.77
N LEU A 448 -9.31 -19.24 16.41
CA LEU A 448 -10.42 -18.51 15.77
C LEU A 448 -9.91 -17.58 14.67
N GLY A 449 -8.70 -17.07 14.84
CA GLY A 449 -8.02 -16.22 13.87
C GLY A 449 -7.86 -16.83 12.49
N TRP A 450 -7.67 -18.15 12.38
CA TRP A 450 -7.58 -18.84 11.09
C TRP A 450 -8.90 -18.80 10.31
N LEU A 451 -10.03 -18.82 11.01
CA LEU A 451 -11.36 -18.89 10.38
C LEU A 451 -11.73 -17.61 9.65
N ILE A 452 -11.22 -16.46 10.08
CA ILE A 452 -11.52 -15.15 9.47
C ILE A 452 -11.03 -15.09 8.00
N PRO A 453 -9.71 -15.23 7.72
CA PRO A 453 -9.18 -15.19 6.36
C PRO A 453 -9.62 -16.39 5.52
N ILE A 454 -9.73 -17.59 6.12
CA ILE A 454 -10.27 -18.77 5.43
C ILE A 454 -11.72 -18.54 5.03
N GLY A 455 -12.54 -17.96 5.92
CA GLY A 455 -13.92 -17.61 5.64
C GLY A 455 -14.05 -16.62 4.50
N LEU A 456 -13.23 -15.55 4.49
CA LEU A 456 -13.22 -14.58 3.40
C LEU A 456 -12.87 -15.21 2.04
N VAL A 457 -11.79 -16.01 1.99
CA VAL A 457 -11.40 -16.74 0.79
C VAL A 457 -12.50 -17.71 0.38
N GLY A 458 -13.08 -18.43 1.35
CA GLY A 458 -14.24 -19.30 1.18
C GLY A 458 -15.38 -18.56 0.49
N PHE A 459 -15.81 -17.40 0.98
CA PHE A 459 -16.84 -16.58 0.33
C PHE A 459 -16.47 -16.14 -1.08
N ALA A 460 -15.21 -15.74 -1.30
CA ALA A 460 -14.75 -15.35 -2.63
C ALA A 460 -14.87 -16.50 -3.65
N PHE A 461 -14.72 -17.77 -3.22
CA PHE A 461 -14.91 -18.95 -4.05
C PHE A 461 -16.35 -19.49 -4.07
N CYS A 462 -17.10 -19.43 -2.96
CA CYS A 462 -18.46 -19.96 -2.85
C CYS A 462 -19.46 -19.29 -3.81
N PHE A 463 -19.17 -18.06 -4.23
CA PHE A 463 -20.02 -17.33 -5.17
C PHE A 463 -19.53 -17.41 -6.63
N VAL A 464 -18.43 -18.11 -6.90
CA VAL A 464 -17.94 -18.35 -8.26
C VAL A 464 -18.92 -19.24 -9.01
N ARG A 465 -19.42 -18.74 -10.13
CA ARG A 465 -20.33 -19.51 -11.01
C ARG A 465 -19.65 -19.89 -12.30
N ASP A 466 -18.87 -18.96 -12.84
CA ASP A 466 -18.12 -19.15 -14.07
C ASP A 466 -16.62 -19.05 -13.84
N ALA A 467 -15.83 -19.56 -14.79
CA ALA A 467 -14.39 -19.31 -14.86
C ALA A 467 -14.04 -17.81 -14.93
N ARG A 468 -15.04 -16.94 -15.10
CA ARG A 468 -14.89 -15.49 -15.06
C ARG A 468 -14.83 -14.91 -13.65
N ASP A 469 -15.35 -15.60 -12.65
CA ASP A 469 -15.39 -15.09 -11.27
C ASP A 469 -14.19 -15.60 -10.45
N LEU A 470 -13.54 -16.66 -10.92
CA LEU A 470 -12.34 -17.27 -10.33
C LEU A 470 -11.17 -16.30 -10.05
N PRO A 471 -10.85 -15.31 -10.91
CA PRO A 471 -9.72 -14.41 -10.68
C PRO A 471 -9.78 -13.69 -9.34
N LEU A 472 -10.98 -13.34 -8.86
CA LEU A 472 -11.14 -12.66 -7.58
C LEU A 472 -10.72 -13.54 -6.40
N GLY A 473 -11.21 -14.78 -6.34
CA GLY A 473 -10.84 -15.73 -5.27
C GLY A 473 -9.34 -16.02 -5.25
N VAL A 474 -8.73 -16.22 -6.42
CA VAL A 474 -7.28 -16.47 -6.53
C VAL A 474 -6.46 -15.24 -6.16
N ALA A 475 -6.89 -14.04 -6.59
CA ALA A 475 -6.22 -12.80 -6.22
C ALA A 475 -6.30 -12.53 -4.71
N VAL A 476 -7.47 -12.71 -4.09
CA VAL A 476 -7.65 -12.57 -2.64
C VAL A 476 -6.74 -13.54 -1.88
N LEU A 477 -6.74 -14.82 -2.26
CA LEU A 477 -5.85 -15.81 -1.65
C LEU A 477 -4.38 -15.42 -1.80
N GLY A 478 -3.93 -15.09 -3.02
CA GLY A 478 -2.54 -14.74 -3.30
C GLY A 478 -2.07 -13.47 -2.57
N VAL A 479 -2.92 -12.44 -2.48
CA VAL A 479 -2.57 -11.22 -1.75
C VAL A 479 -2.57 -11.48 -0.23
N MET A 480 -3.53 -12.24 0.30
CA MET A 480 -3.55 -12.56 1.74
C MET A 480 -2.39 -13.45 2.19
N LEU A 481 -1.85 -14.28 1.30
CA LEU A 481 -0.63 -15.07 1.58
C LEU A 481 0.64 -14.21 1.62
N THR A 482 0.61 -13.01 1.02
CA THR A 482 1.81 -12.19 0.77
C THR A 482 1.75 -10.79 1.38
N SER A 483 0.62 -10.42 1.96
CA SER A 483 0.37 -9.18 2.68
C SER A 483 -0.53 -9.45 3.89
N HIS A 484 -0.35 -8.66 4.95
CA HIS A 484 -1.20 -8.66 6.13
C HIS A 484 -2.21 -7.48 6.15
N ASP A 485 -2.20 -6.62 5.13
CA ASP A 485 -2.93 -5.35 5.12
C ASP A 485 -4.35 -5.45 4.54
N VAL A 486 -4.70 -6.57 3.90
CA VAL A 486 -5.94 -6.70 3.11
C VAL A 486 -7.19 -6.35 3.92
N LEU A 487 -7.27 -6.84 5.15
CA LEU A 487 -8.39 -6.61 6.05
C LEU A 487 -8.20 -5.41 7.00
N LEU A 488 -6.99 -4.83 7.02
CA LEU A 488 -6.68 -3.66 7.83
C LEU A 488 -6.80 -2.35 7.04
N THR A 489 -6.72 -2.44 5.72
CA THR A 489 -6.75 -1.29 4.80
C THR A 489 -8.06 -1.29 4.01
N PRO A 490 -8.97 -0.31 4.27
CA PRO A 490 -10.25 -0.24 3.57
C PRO A 490 -10.12 -0.18 2.04
N SER A 491 -9.09 0.49 1.53
CA SER A 491 -8.80 0.60 0.10
C SER A 491 -8.45 -0.71 -0.59
N LEU A 492 -7.88 -1.68 0.13
CA LEU A 492 -7.60 -3.03 -0.40
C LEU A 492 -8.83 -3.92 -0.32
N PHE A 493 -9.61 -3.81 0.75
CA PHE A 493 -10.80 -4.63 0.95
C PHE A 493 -11.98 -4.20 0.09
N LEU A 494 -12.14 -2.89 -0.19
CA LEU A 494 -13.30 -2.37 -0.90
C LEU A 494 -13.51 -3.04 -2.27
N PRO A 495 -12.50 -3.20 -3.16
CA PRO A 495 -12.67 -3.95 -4.40
C PRO A 495 -13.14 -5.39 -4.19
N VAL A 496 -12.64 -6.07 -3.16
CA VAL A 496 -13.05 -7.44 -2.82
C VAL A 496 -14.53 -7.47 -2.45
N ALA A 497 -14.96 -6.53 -1.60
CA ALA A 497 -16.35 -6.38 -1.22
C ALA A 497 -17.26 -6.11 -2.43
N LEU A 498 -16.86 -5.22 -3.34
CA LEU A 498 -17.62 -4.91 -4.56
C LEU A 498 -17.69 -6.12 -5.51
N GLY A 499 -16.60 -6.89 -5.64
CA GLY A 499 -16.58 -8.13 -6.41
C GLY A 499 -17.55 -9.18 -5.87
N ILE A 500 -17.53 -9.41 -4.55
CA ILE A 500 -18.49 -10.31 -3.86
C ILE A 500 -19.93 -9.78 -4.02
N GLY A 501 -20.15 -8.48 -3.84
CA GLY A 501 -21.44 -7.82 -4.07
C GLY A 501 -21.94 -7.98 -5.50
N GLY A 502 -21.04 -7.92 -6.48
CA GLY A 502 -21.32 -8.17 -7.90
C GLY A 502 -21.81 -9.58 -8.18
N MET A 503 -21.18 -10.58 -7.56
CA MET A 503 -21.62 -11.97 -7.67
C MET A 503 -22.96 -12.22 -6.96
N LEU A 504 -23.22 -11.51 -5.85
CA LEU A 504 -24.50 -11.55 -5.12
C LEU A 504 -25.64 -10.85 -5.87
N ALA A 505 -25.33 -9.83 -6.67
CA ALA A 505 -26.31 -9.00 -7.37
C ALA A 505 -27.26 -9.78 -8.28
N VAL A 506 -26.85 -10.95 -8.78
CA VAL A 506 -27.71 -11.80 -9.62
C VAL A 506 -28.98 -12.28 -8.87
N LYS A 507 -28.96 -12.26 -7.53
CA LYS A 507 -30.10 -12.65 -6.70
C LYS A 507 -31.03 -11.49 -6.33
N VAL A 508 -30.75 -10.27 -6.78
CA VAL A 508 -31.42 -9.04 -6.35
C VAL A 508 -31.95 -8.30 -7.56
N GLU A 509 -33.20 -7.85 -7.50
CA GLU A 509 -33.77 -7.02 -8.57
C GLU A 509 -33.10 -5.63 -8.58
N PRO A 510 -32.55 -5.19 -9.73
CA PRO A 510 -31.92 -3.89 -9.83
C PRO A 510 -32.95 -2.77 -9.72
N ALA A 511 -32.66 -1.76 -8.91
CA ALA A 511 -33.44 -0.53 -8.85
C ALA A 511 -32.99 0.39 -10.00
N GLN A 512 -33.35 0.07 -11.24
CA GLN A 512 -32.99 0.91 -12.38
C GLN A 512 -33.91 2.14 -12.45
N ASN A 513 -33.34 3.32 -12.22
CA ASN A 513 -34.01 4.60 -12.40
C ASN A 513 -33.02 5.63 -12.98
N GLN A 514 -33.49 6.50 -13.88
CA GLN A 514 -32.70 7.55 -14.56
C GLN A 514 -31.99 8.50 -13.57
N ARG A 515 -32.60 8.76 -12.40
CA ARG A 515 -32.02 9.57 -11.31
C ARG A 515 -30.78 8.94 -10.65
N THR A 516 -30.62 7.63 -10.77
CA THR A 516 -29.49 6.89 -10.20
C THR A 516 -28.19 7.27 -10.90
N GLY A 517 -28.22 7.45 -12.22
CA GLY A 517 -27.04 7.87 -13.02
C GLY A 517 -26.51 9.26 -12.62
N TRP A 518 -27.43 10.19 -12.33
CA TRP A 518 -27.07 11.51 -11.79
C TRP A 518 -26.42 11.42 -10.41
N SER A 519 -26.91 10.52 -9.56
CA SER A 519 -26.36 10.30 -8.22
C SER A 519 -24.95 9.71 -8.28
N PHE A 520 -24.69 8.77 -9.21
CA PHE A 520 -23.35 8.25 -9.48
C PHE A 520 -22.39 9.36 -9.95
N ALA A 521 -22.83 10.20 -10.89
CA ALA A 521 -22.04 11.32 -11.38
C ALA A 521 -21.74 12.31 -10.24
N ALA A 522 -22.73 12.66 -9.42
CA ALA A 522 -22.56 13.56 -8.28
C ALA A 522 -21.58 13.00 -7.23
N GLY A 523 -21.69 11.70 -6.89
CA GLY A 523 -20.75 11.05 -5.96
C GLY A 523 -19.31 10.99 -6.50
N THR A 524 -19.15 10.75 -7.81
CA THR A 524 -17.83 10.75 -8.48
C THR A 524 -17.19 12.14 -8.44
N VAL A 525 -17.96 13.17 -8.84
CA VAL A 525 -17.49 14.56 -8.82
C VAL A 525 -17.22 15.03 -7.38
N GLY A 526 -18.08 14.66 -6.43
CA GLY A 526 -17.90 14.94 -5.01
C GLY A 526 -16.60 14.33 -4.45
N GLY A 527 -16.28 13.08 -4.80
CA GLY A 527 -15.02 12.45 -4.38
C GLY A 527 -13.78 13.15 -4.94
N ALA A 528 -13.81 13.54 -6.23
CA ALA A 528 -12.73 14.32 -6.84
C ALA A 528 -12.60 15.73 -6.21
N ALA A 529 -13.72 16.39 -5.93
CA ALA A 529 -13.75 17.70 -5.28
C ALA A 529 -13.19 17.63 -3.85
N LEU A 530 -13.51 16.59 -3.08
CA LEU A 530 -12.92 16.36 -1.76
C LEU A 530 -11.40 16.15 -1.84
N PHE A 531 -10.90 15.49 -2.90
CA PHE A 531 -9.47 15.36 -3.11
C PHE A 531 -8.80 16.71 -3.37
N VAL A 532 -9.37 17.52 -4.27
CA VAL A 532 -8.87 18.89 -4.53
C VAL A 532 -8.88 19.72 -3.25
N ALA A 533 -9.99 19.69 -2.49
CA ALA A 533 -10.11 20.42 -1.23
C ALA A 533 -9.09 19.95 -0.18
N GLY A 534 -8.84 18.65 -0.09
CA GLY A 534 -7.80 18.08 0.78
C GLY A 534 -6.40 18.56 0.41
N CYS A 535 -6.05 18.57 -0.88
CA CYS A 535 -4.78 19.14 -1.36
C CYS A 535 -4.66 20.62 -1.00
N VAL A 536 -5.71 21.42 -1.24
CA VAL A 536 -5.71 22.87 -0.91
C VAL A 536 -5.55 23.09 0.60
N ALA A 537 -6.26 22.31 1.43
CA ALA A 537 -6.15 22.40 2.89
C ALA A 537 -4.73 22.08 3.36
N ILE A 538 -4.10 21.02 2.83
CA ILE A 538 -2.73 20.66 3.17
C ILE A 538 -1.75 21.76 2.73
N LEU A 539 -1.91 22.32 1.53
CA LEU A 539 -1.06 23.42 1.06
C LEU A 539 -1.20 24.68 1.92
N ALA A 540 -2.40 24.94 2.46
CA ALA A 540 -2.64 26.10 3.33
C ALA A 540 -2.13 25.91 4.76
N LEU A 541 -2.12 24.67 5.27
CA LEU A 541 -1.81 24.35 6.67
C LEU A 541 -0.39 23.81 6.88
N THR A 542 0.27 23.30 5.85
CA THR A 542 1.63 22.75 5.98
C THR A 542 2.64 23.90 6.07
N PRO A 543 3.53 23.91 7.08
CA PRO A 543 4.57 24.93 7.18
C PRO A 543 5.51 24.87 5.97
N GLN A 544 5.99 26.05 5.55
CA GLN A 544 6.86 26.18 4.36
C GLN A 544 8.24 25.51 4.54
N LEU A 545 8.59 25.13 5.77
CA LEU A 545 9.83 24.43 6.12
C LEU A 545 9.49 23.03 6.63
N SER A 546 10.03 22.01 5.97
CA SER A 546 10.07 20.65 6.50
C SER A 546 11.37 20.46 7.24
N GLY A 547 11.30 20.12 8.52
CA GLY A 547 12.48 19.91 9.34
C GLY A 547 12.32 18.74 10.30
N GLY A 548 13.45 18.16 10.67
CA GLY A 548 13.51 17.04 11.58
C GLY A 548 14.92 16.82 12.13
N ARG A 549 14.99 16.03 13.19
CA ARG A 549 16.25 15.60 13.78
C ARG A 549 16.90 14.54 12.89
N LEU A 550 18.16 14.75 12.53
CA LEU A 550 18.95 13.76 11.82
C LEU A 550 19.24 12.58 12.76
N GLN A 551 19.05 11.36 12.28
CA GLN A 551 19.33 10.15 13.04
C GLN A 551 20.78 9.73 12.84
N ASN A 552 21.48 9.45 13.94
CA ASN A 552 22.90 9.07 13.93
C ASN A 552 23.15 7.82 13.07
N GLU A 553 22.23 6.86 13.09
CA GLU A 553 22.31 5.61 12.32
C GLU A 553 22.21 5.83 10.80
N ALA A 554 21.58 6.94 10.36
CA ALA A 554 21.42 7.27 8.95
C ALA A 554 22.55 8.16 8.39
N MET A 555 23.57 8.47 9.21
CA MET A 555 24.70 9.30 8.81
C MET A 555 25.84 8.44 8.25
N PHE A 556 26.40 8.85 7.11
CA PHE A 556 27.51 8.17 6.46
C PHE A 556 28.66 9.13 6.18
N THR A 557 29.90 8.64 6.22
CA THR A 557 31.08 9.44 5.87
C THR A 557 31.12 9.71 4.38
N SER A 558 31.22 10.98 3.98
CA SER A 558 31.29 11.37 2.56
C SER A 558 32.12 12.64 2.37
N ARG A 559 33.12 12.56 1.49
CA ARG A 559 33.93 13.69 1.01
C ARG A 559 34.50 14.63 2.10
N GLY A 560 35.08 14.06 3.15
CA GLY A 560 35.70 14.84 4.24
C GLY A 560 34.70 15.47 5.21
N GLY A 561 33.42 15.06 5.16
CA GLY A 561 32.40 15.35 6.17
C GLY A 561 31.43 14.18 6.31
N TYR A 562 30.24 14.47 6.83
CA TYR A 562 29.18 13.50 7.09
C TYR A 562 27.94 13.84 6.27
N GLY A 563 27.41 12.84 5.57
CA GLY A 563 26.16 12.91 4.83
C GLY A 563 25.02 12.32 5.64
N ALA A 564 23.85 12.95 5.59
CA ALA A 564 22.62 12.40 6.12
C ALA A 564 21.49 12.61 5.11
N ARG A 565 20.60 11.62 4.98
CA ARG A 565 19.40 11.78 4.16
C ARG A 565 18.39 12.65 4.88
N LEU A 566 17.80 13.59 4.16
CA LEU A 566 16.71 14.42 4.68
C LEU A 566 15.48 13.54 4.95
N PRO A 567 14.76 13.80 6.06
CA PRO A 567 13.50 13.11 6.31
C PRO A 567 12.53 13.41 5.17
N ALA A 568 11.89 12.38 4.61
CA ALA A 568 10.93 12.57 3.52
C ALA A 568 9.81 13.54 3.95
N PRO A 569 9.32 14.41 3.03
CA PRO A 569 8.22 15.29 3.35
C PRO A 569 6.97 14.48 3.74
N SER A 570 6.14 15.02 4.65
CA SER A 570 4.96 14.32 5.19
C SER A 570 3.96 13.88 4.12
N PHE A 571 3.95 14.56 2.96
CA PHE A 571 3.16 14.20 1.78
C PHE A 571 4.08 14.09 0.55
N PRO A 572 4.74 12.94 0.33
CA PRO A 572 5.58 12.73 -0.85
C PRO A 572 4.75 12.89 -2.13
N GLY A 573 5.35 13.42 -3.20
CA GLY A 573 4.68 13.72 -4.46
C GLY A 573 3.78 14.97 -4.46
N LEU A 574 3.28 15.42 -3.31
CA LEU A 574 2.65 16.75 -3.15
C LEU A 574 3.75 17.82 -2.96
N PHE A 575 4.66 17.56 -2.02
CA PHE A 575 5.80 18.41 -1.75
C PHE A 575 7.10 17.78 -2.27
N GLN A 576 8.01 18.63 -2.71
CA GLN A 576 9.39 18.29 -3.01
C GLN A 576 10.31 19.30 -2.32
N PHE A 577 11.54 18.88 -2.00
CA PHE A 577 12.57 19.84 -1.61
C PHE A 577 12.90 20.75 -2.79
N ASP A 578 12.91 22.05 -2.54
CA ASP A 578 13.23 23.05 -3.56
C ASP A 578 14.70 22.94 -4.01
N ASP A 579 15.01 23.25 -5.27
CA ASP A 579 16.39 23.35 -5.75
C ASP A 579 16.97 24.66 -5.21
N LEU A 580 17.55 24.59 -4.02
CA LEU A 580 17.88 25.80 -3.27
C LEU A 580 19.03 26.62 -3.86
N PRO A 581 18.79 27.86 -4.36
CA PRO A 581 19.83 28.89 -4.33
C PRO A 581 20.21 29.20 -2.86
N ALA A 582 21.38 29.80 -2.65
CA ALA A 582 21.91 30.14 -1.32
C ALA A 582 20.99 31.07 -0.49
N SER A 583 20.03 31.75 -1.13
CA SER A 583 19.21 32.82 -0.56
C SER A 583 17.94 32.39 0.19
N GLN A 584 17.52 31.11 0.11
CA GLN A 584 16.34 30.63 0.84
C GLN A 584 16.68 30.11 2.24
N ALA A 585 15.72 30.29 3.18
CA ALA A 585 15.82 29.99 4.61
C ALA A 585 15.86 28.47 4.91
N SER A 586 16.93 27.78 4.53
CA SER A 586 17.28 26.47 5.08
C SER A 586 18.24 26.64 6.25
N TYR A 587 18.18 25.75 7.24
CA TYR A 587 19.15 25.74 8.34
C TYR A 587 19.50 24.31 8.74
N LEU A 588 20.72 24.14 9.23
CA LEU A 588 21.14 22.97 10.00
C LEU A 588 21.61 23.48 11.35
N ARG A 589 21.11 22.94 12.45
CA ARG A 589 21.47 23.30 13.81
C ARG A 589 22.18 22.15 14.49
N GLU A 590 23.26 22.46 15.20
CA GLU A 590 23.96 21.59 16.13
C GLU A 590 23.67 22.08 17.55
N ASP A 591 22.93 21.28 18.34
CA ASP A 591 22.44 21.65 19.68
C ASP A 591 21.77 23.03 19.73
N GLY A 592 20.93 23.30 18.72
CA GLY A 592 20.23 24.58 18.54
C GLY A 592 21.05 25.69 17.87
N THR A 593 22.36 25.52 17.72
CA THR A 593 23.26 26.51 17.09
C THR A 593 23.30 26.33 15.58
N PRO A 594 22.99 27.35 14.75
CA PRO A 594 22.99 27.21 13.31
C PRO A 594 24.41 27.05 12.75
N LEU A 595 24.59 26.05 11.90
CA LEU A 595 25.79 25.83 11.09
C LEU A 595 25.79 26.75 9.87
N ARG A 596 26.98 27.02 9.32
CA ARG A 596 27.14 27.90 8.16
C ARG A 596 26.84 27.17 6.86
N ARG A 597 25.89 27.69 6.06
CA ARG A 597 25.61 27.14 4.73
C ARG A 597 26.71 27.52 3.74
N VAL A 598 27.20 26.54 2.98
CA VAL A 598 28.12 26.74 1.85
C VAL A 598 27.54 26.17 0.55
N ASN A 599 27.94 26.76 -0.58
CA ASN A 599 27.51 26.30 -1.90
C ASN A 599 28.19 24.97 -2.26
N TRP A 600 27.40 24.02 -2.75
CA TRP A 600 27.93 22.75 -3.20
C TRP A 600 28.87 22.94 -4.41
N SER A 601 30.05 22.33 -4.37
CA SER A 601 30.98 22.28 -5.50
C SER A 601 31.49 20.86 -5.70
N ALA A 602 31.31 20.34 -6.92
CA ALA A 602 31.75 18.99 -7.29
C ALA A 602 33.28 18.80 -7.19
N HIS A 603 34.05 19.89 -7.26
CA HIS A 603 35.52 19.91 -7.28
C HIS A 603 36.14 20.26 -5.92
N SER A 604 35.33 20.58 -4.91
CA SER A 604 35.83 20.94 -3.57
C SER A 604 36.18 19.69 -2.74
N TRP A 605 37.35 19.73 -2.07
CA TRP A 605 37.76 18.74 -1.07
C TRP A 605 38.45 19.43 0.14
N PRO A 606 37.98 19.23 1.38
CA PRO A 606 36.72 18.55 1.74
C PRO A 606 35.51 19.32 1.19
N ALA A 607 34.39 18.63 1.01
CA ALA A 607 33.17 19.25 0.44
C ALA A 607 32.51 20.26 1.39
N VAL A 608 32.75 20.12 2.69
CA VAL A 608 32.31 21.01 3.78
C VAL A 608 33.44 21.13 4.80
N ARG A 609 33.65 22.30 5.38
CA ARG A 609 34.62 22.53 6.47
C ARG A 609 33.91 22.52 7.83
N GLN A 610 34.70 22.63 8.90
CA GLN A 610 34.22 22.65 10.28
C GLN A 610 33.08 23.67 10.48
N GLY A 611 31.96 23.20 11.03
CA GLY A 611 30.77 24.02 11.27
C GLY A 611 30.02 24.44 10.01
N GLU A 612 30.32 23.84 8.85
CA GLU A 612 29.65 24.11 7.58
C GLU A 612 28.72 22.98 7.14
N TYR A 613 27.72 23.33 6.34
CA TYR A 613 26.84 22.36 5.68
C TYR A 613 26.47 22.77 4.25
N THR A 614 26.14 21.79 3.42
CA THR A 614 25.73 21.96 2.03
C THR A 614 24.76 20.85 1.61
N PHE A 615 24.08 21.03 0.47
CA PHE A 615 23.19 20.03 -0.10
C PHE A 615 23.82 19.50 -1.40
N ARG A 616 24.23 18.22 -1.41
CA ARG A 616 24.82 17.58 -2.59
C ARG A 616 23.76 17.14 -3.61
N GLN A 617 22.59 16.77 -3.10
CA GLN A 617 21.41 16.32 -3.84
C GLN A 617 20.16 16.84 -3.11
N ARG A 618 19.00 16.87 -3.77
CA ARG A 618 17.74 17.38 -3.20
C ARG A 618 17.33 16.72 -1.88
N ASP A 619 17.82 15.51 -1.61
CA ASP A 619 17.44 14.69 -0.46
C ASP A 619 18.61 14.42 0.51
N THR A 620 19.79 15.01 0.31
CA THR A 620 20.98 14.68 1.11
C THR A 620 21.71 15.94 1.57
N VAL A 621 21.84 16.09 2.88
CA VAL A 621 22.67 17.13 3.51
C VAL A 621 24.05 16.58 3.80
N LEU A 622 25.08 17.35 3.51
CA LEU A 622 26.46 17.11 3.93
C LEU A 622 26.84 18.18 4.94
N PHE A 623 27.47 17.79 6.04
CA PHE A 623 27.88 18.73 7.08
C PHE A 623 29.12 18.22 7.83
N ALA A 624 29.78 19.11 8.56
CA ALA A 624 30.80 18.75 9.53
C ALA A 624 30.51 19.42 10.87
N ALA A 625 30.72 18.68 11.96
CA ALA A 625 30.55 19.19 13.32
C ALA A 625 31.46 20.40 13.56
N THR A 626 31.02 21.29 14.46
CA THR A 626 31.77 22.50 14.84
C THR A 626 33.11 22.24 15.50
N ASP A 627 33.40 21.01 15.94
CA ASP A 627 34.66 20.61 16.58
C ASP A 627 35.33 19.40 15.91
N ILE A 628 34.89 19.04 14.69
CA ILE A 628 35.45 17.93 13.90
C ILE A 628 35.16 16.54 14.50
N SER A 629 34.43 16.47 15.61
CA SER A 629 34.01 15.20 16.21
C SER A 629 33.06 14.42 15.28
N ASP A 630 33.02 13.09 15.44
CA ASP A 630 32.09 12.25 14.68
C ASP A 630 30.65 12.49 15.17
N PRO A 631 29.75 13.06 14.34
CA PRO A 631 28.38 13.38 14.71
C PRO A 631 27.54 12.14 15.07
N ARG A 632 28.01 10.94 14.73
CA ARG A 632 27.34 9.68 15.09
C ARG A 632 27.58 9.32 16.56
N GLN A 633 28.69 9.77 17.14
CA GLN A 633 29.18 9.32 18.44
C GLN A 633 29.36 10.45 19.46
N ASN A 634 29.33 11.71 19.02
CA ASN A 634 29.59 12.86 19.89
C ASN A 634 28.43 13.25 20.82
N GLY A 635 27.29 12.55 20.75
CA GLY A 635 26.13 12.78 21.61
C GLY A 635 25.33 14.04 21.30
N ARG A 636 25.68 14.78 20.23
CA ARG A 636 25.02 16.03 19.86
C ARG A 636 23.74 15.80 19.04
N THR A 637 22.91 16.83 19.01
CA THR A 637 21.64 16.83 18.29
C THR A 637 21.77 17.69 17.03
N TYR A 638 21.45 17.07 15.89
CA TYR A 638 21.49 17.75 14.60
C TYR A 638 20.08 17.91 14.05
N GLU A 639 19.63 19.14 13.85
CA GLU A 639 18.29 19.46 13.34
C GLU A 639 18.39 20.18 12.02
N VAL A 640 17.75 19.66 10.98
CA VAL A 640 17.74 20.26 9.65
C VAL A 640 16.36 20.78 9.32
N ALA A 641 16.26 21.92 8.65
CA ALA A 641 15.03 22.44 8.06
C ALA A 641 15.28 22.92 6.63
N VAL A 642 14.43 22.46 5.72
CA VAL A 642 14.54 22.69 4.27
C VAL A 642 13.19 23.15 3.74
N PRO A 643 13.15 24.19 2.89
CA PRO A 643 11.89 24.65 2.33
C PRO A 643 11.27 23.63 1.37
N LEU A 644 9.94 23.61 1.38
CA LEU A 644 9.12 22.77 0.52
C LEU A 644 8.59 23.57 -0.67
N ALA A 645 8.71 22.99 -1.86
CA ALA A 645 8.03 23.45 -3.07
C ALA A 645 6.91 22.46 -3.45
N VAL A 646 5.87 22.97 -4.12
CA VAL A 646 4.82 22.11 -4.66
C VAL A 646 5.36 21.37 -5.88
N SER A 647 5.24 20.04 -5.89
CA SER A 647 5.73 19.21 -6.98
C SER A 647 4.89 19.39 -8.25
N ALA A 648 5.54 19.43 -9.42
CA ALA A 648 4.85 19.42 -10.72
C ALA A 648 3.98 18.17 -10.91
N LEU A 649 4.37 17.04 -10.30
CA LEU A 649 3.60 15.80 -10.31
C LEU A 649 2.20 15.98 -9.70
N CYS A 650 2.07 16.79 -8.65
CA CYS A 650 0.78 17.09 -8.03
C CYS A 650 -0.19 17.72 -9.05
N PHE A 651 0.25 18.73 -9.81
CA PHE A 651 -0.62 19.40 -10.79
C PHE A 651 -1.06 18.46 -11.91
N ILE A 652 -0.15 17.59 -12.39
CA ILE A 652 -0.45 16.61 -13.44
C ILE A 652 -1.47 15.58 -12.92
N VAL A 653 -1.28 15.07 -11.70
CA VAL A 653 -2.23 14.13 -11.08
C VAL A 653 -3.58 14.79 -10.84
N LEU A 654 -3.62 16.03 -10.36
CA LEU A 654 -4.87 16.77 -10.16
C LEU A 654 -5.64 16.96 -11.47
N GLY A 655 -4.94 17.37 -12.54
CA GLY A 655 -5.52 17.49 -13.88
C GLY A 655 -6.04 16.16 -14.42
N THR A 656 -5.29 15.07 -14.18
CA THR A 656 -5.70 13.71 -14.58
C THR A 656 -6.96 13.26 -13.85
N ILE A 657 -7.04 13.50 -12.53
CA ILE A 657 -8.22 13.17 -11.71
C ILE A 657 -9.44 13.98 -12.16
N LEU A 658 -9.26 15.27 -12.46
CA LEU A 658 -10.35 16.13 -12.93
C LEU A 658 -10.87 15.67 -14.30
N ALA A 659 -9.98 15.40 -15.26
CA ALA A 659 -10.34 14.89 -16.57
C ALA A 659 -11.05 13.53 -16.48
N TRP A 660 -10.53 12.62 -15.64
CA TRP A 660 -11.16 11.32 -15.37
C TRP A 660 -12.55 11.46 -14.73
N SER A 661 -12.70 12.38 -13.77
CA SER A 661 -13.97 12.65 -13.09
C SER A 661 -15.02 13.17 -14.06
N ILE A 662 -14.67 14.12 -14.93
CA ILE A 662 -15.54 14.65 -15.98
C ILE A 662 -15.95 13.54 -16.96
N ALA A 663 -14.99 12.76 -17.46
CA ALA A 663 -15.26 11.68 -18.40
C ALA A 663 -16.17 10.60 -17.78
N THR A 664 -15.92 10.23 -16.52
CA THR A 664 -16.70 9.24 -15.78
C THR A 664 -18.11 9.74 -15.49
N ALA A 665 -18.26 11.00 -15.08
CA ALA A 665 -19.56 11.63 -14.86
C ALA A 665 -20.39 11.71 -16.15
N ALA A 666 -19.74 12.07 -17.28
CA ALA A 666 -20.38 12.08 -18.60
C ALA A 666 -20.82 10.66 -19.02
N ALA A 667 -19.98 9.64 -18.80
CA ALA A 667 -20.32 8.25 -19.08
C ALA A 667 -21.50 7.74 -18.23
N CYS A 668 -21.56 8.14 -16.95
CA CYS A 668 -22.68 7.81 -16.06
C CYS A 668 -23.99 8.49 -16.49
N ARG A 669 -23.92 9.65 -17.14
CA ARG A 669 -25.09 10.37 -17.71
C ARG A 669 -25.51 9.83 -19.08
N GLY A 670 -24.55 9.38 -19.90
CA GLY A 670 -24.76 8.97 -21.29
C GLY A 670 -25.43 7.61 -21.51
N CYS A 671 -25.68 6.81 -20.45
CA CYS A 671 -26.51 5.60 -20.54
C CYS A 671 -28.03 5.91 -20.66
N LEU A 672 -28.39 6.94 -21.42
CA LEU A 672 -29.76 7.23 -21.82
C LEU A 672 -30.03 6.44 -23.11
N PRO A 673 -31.12 5.64 -23.21
CA PRO A 673 -31.68 5.41 -24.53
C PRO A 673 -32.06 6.79 -25.09
N ARG A 674 -31.53 7.13 -26.27
CA ARG A 674 -32.15 8.15 -27.11
C ARG A 674 -33.58 7.67 -27.34
N ALA A 675 -34.55 8.40 -26.82
CA ALA A 675 -35.92 8.26 -27.25
C ALA A 675 -35.98 8.91 -28.63
N ASP A 676 -35.81 8.08 -29.66
CA ASP A 676 -36.31 8.38 -31.00
C ASP A 676 -37.64 7.62 -31.15
#